data_AF-A0A0Q7MY94-F1
#
_entry.id   AF-A0A0Q7MY94-F1
#
_cell.length_a   1.000
_cell.length_b   1.000
_cell.length_c   1.000
_cell.angle_alpha   90.00
_cell.angle_beta   90.00
_cell.angle_gamma   90.00
#
_symmetry.space_group_name_H-M   'P 1'
#
loop_
_entity.id
_entity.type
_entity.pdbx_description
1 polymer ?
#
loop_
_entity_poly.entity_id
_entity_poly.type
_entity_poly.pdbx_seq_one_letter_code
_entity_poly.pdbx_strand_id
1 'polypeptide(L)'
;MTVAYLEKLNEQQRQAVEHGVGLADGQRAGPLLIIAGAGSGKTNTLAHRVAHLIVNGADPRRILLMTFSRRAASEMSRRVERICDQVLGANSGVLTDALAWSGTFHGIGARLLRIYAEQIGLNVDFTIHDREDSADLMNLARHELGFSKTEIRFPTKGTCLSIYSRAVNSQTPLNEILRQHYPWVATWEEQLKQLFAAYVEAKQVQNVLDYDDLLLYWAQMVSDPDLADDIGNRFDHVMVDEYQDTNRLQASVLMALKPGGGGLTVVGDDAQSIYSFRAATIRNILDFPSSFSPAADIITLDRNYRSTQPILAAANGVIDLARERFTKNLWTERQSLEPPKLVTVKDETEQANFIADQVLANRESGITLKQQAVLFRTSSHSGPLEVELTRRNIPFVKFGGLKFLDSAHVKDMLAVLRFAQNPRDRVAGFRLLQMLPGIGPKTAGNILETMAADPEPLLALAEIPSPPKTGEDWTSFVQLLANLRKTEYGWPSDIGQARIWYEPYLDRIHEDADTRKADLLQLEQIASGYPSRERFLTELTLDPPDATSDQAGVPLLDEDYLILSTIHSAKGQEWRAVFMLNVVDGCIPSDLGTGTSQELEEERRLLYVAMTRARDSLALVTPQRFFTHGQNAQGDRHVYAARTRFIPTTLLQFFETTTWLKVSAAASERSAEQIRIDVGARMRAMWK
;
A
#
# COMPACT_ATOMS: atom_id res chain seq x y z
N MET A 1 -28.92 -5.72 31.40
CA MET A 1 -29.34 -4.45 30.76
C MET A 1 -28.85 -4.51 29.32
N THR A 2 -29.76 -4.55 28.34
CA THR A 2 -29.39 -4.45 26.92
C THR A 2 -28.70 -3.10 26.70
N VAL A 3 -27.46 -3.14 26.23
CA VAL A 3 -26.63 -1.96 26.15
C VAL A 3 -26.96 -1.22 24.85
N ALA A 4 -27.56 -0.03 24.94
CA ALA A 4 -28.20 0.66 23.82
C ALA A 4 -27.31 0.84 22.55
N TYR A 5 -25.99 0.89 22.70
CA TYR A 5 -25.06 1.01 21.56
C TYR A 5 -24.89 -0.30 20.76
N LEU A 6 -25.31 -1.45 21.30
CA LEU A 6 -25.27 -2.74 20.61
C LEU A 6 -26.53 -3.02 19.78
N GLU A 7 -27.60 -2.24 19.95
CA GLU A 7 -28.90 -2.48 19.29
C GLU A 7 -28.84 -2.38 17.76
N LYS A 8 -27.84 -1.67 17.22
CA LYS A 8 -27.63 -1.52 15.78
C LYS A 8 -26.93 -2.73 15.14
N LEU A 9 -26.41 -3.64 15.95
CA LEU A 9 -25.70 -4.83 15.48
C LEU A 9 -26.70 -5.97 15.23
N ASN A 10 -26.46 -6.74 14.18
CA ASN A 10 -27.18 -8.00 14.01
C ASN A 10 -26.70 -9.06 15.03
N GLU A 11 -27.38 -10.21 15.06
CA GLU A 11 -27.09 -11.28 16.02
C GLU A 11 -25.62 -11.75 15.96
N GLN A 12 -25.09 -12.05 14.77
CA GLN A 12 -23.72 -12.54 14.59
C GLN A 12 -22.68 -11.47 14.96
N GLN A 13 -22.92 -10.21 14.60
CA GLN A 13 -22.07 -9.09 15.00
C GLN A 13 -22.07 -8.91 16.52
N ARG A 14 -23.24 -9.04 17.16
CA ARG A 14 -23.36 -8.95 18.62
C ARG A 14 -22.65 -10.10 19.32
N GLN A 15 -22.81 -11.33 18.85
CA GLN A 15 -22.07 -12.50 19.35
C GLN A 15 -20.55 -12.28 19.27
N ALA A 16 -20.06 -11.73 18.16
CA ALA A 16 -18.64 -11.40 18.00
C ALA A 16 -18.17 -10.30 18.95
N VAL A 17 -19.00 -9.30 19.24
CA VAL A 17 -18.68 -8.21 20.17
C VAL A 17 -18.67 -8.69 21.62
N GLU A 18 -19.63 -9.50 22.03
CA GLU A 18 -19.80 -9.99 23.40
C GLU A 18 -18.89 -11.19 23.75
N HIS A 19 -18.26 -11.81 22.75
CA HIS A 19 -17.39 -12.98 22.95
C HIS A 19 -16.30 -12.71 23.99
N GLY A 20 -16.29 -13.51 25.06
CA GLY A 20 -15.25 -13.44 26.08
C GLY A 20 -15.42 -12.34 27.13
N VAL A 21 -16.54 -11.60 27.12
CA VAL A 21 -16.84 -10.56 28.11
C VAL A 21 -17.58 -11.17 29.32
N GLY A 22 -17.25 -10.69 30.52
CA GLY A 22 -17.89 -11.16 31.76
C GLY A 22 -17.31 -12.46 32.32
N LEU A 23 -16.14 -12.89 31.83
CA LEU A 23 -15.36 -13.98 32.43
C LEU A 23 -14.82 -13.56 33.80
N ALA A 24 -14.55 -14.52 34.67
CA ALA A 24 -13.98 -14.26 35.99
C ALA A 24 -12.57 -13.63 35.88
N ASP A 25 -12.17 -12.82 36.87
CA ASP A 25 -10.86 -12.17 36.91
C ASP A 25 -9.73 -13.18 36.67
N GLY A 26 -8.87 -12.90 35.68
CA GLY A 26 -7.77 -13.75 35.28
C GLY A 26 -8.10 -14.82 34.22
N GLN A 27 -9.37 -15.02 33.86
CA GLN A 27 -9.74 -15.88 32.73
C GLN A 27 -9.76 -15.07 31.42
N ARG A 28 -9.08 -15.60 30.39
CA ARG A 28 -9.09 -15.03 29.05
C ARG A 28 -10.01 -15.85 28.15
N ALA A 29 -10.71 -15.15 27.27
CA ALA A 29 -11.51 -15.77 26.22
C ALA A 29 -10.61 -16.63 25.32
N GLY A 30 -11.15 -17.74 24.80
CA GLY A 30 -10.48 -18.52 23.76
C GLY A 30 -10.26 -17.71 22.48
N PRO A 31 -9.49 -18.25 21.52
CA PRO A 31 -9.26 -17.58 20.25
C PRO A 31 -10.56 -17.45 19.46
N LEU A 32 -10.72 -16.32 18.78
CA LEU A 32 -11.91 -16.00 17.98
C LEU A 32 -11.51 -15.69 16.52
N LEU A 33 -12.15 -16.37 15.58
CA LEU A 33 -12.12 -16.04 14.15
C LEU A 33 -13.47 -15.44 13.72
N ILE A 34 -13.44 -14.19 13.27
CA ILE A 34 -14.59 -13.54 12.64
C ILE A 34 -14.40 -13.60 11.12
N ILE A 35 -15.13 -14.51 10.47
CA ILE A 35 -15.14 -14.65 9.01
C ILE A 35 -16.18 -13.67 8.46
N ALA A 36 -15.72 -12.57 7.89
CA ALA A 36 -16.58 -11.52 7.39
C ALA A 36 -16.61 -11.52 5.86
N GLY A 37 -17.77 -11.38 5.24
CA GLY A 37 -17.87 -11.11 3.80
C GLY A 37 -17.58 -9.65 3.45
N ALA A 38 -17.37 -9.36 2.16
CA ALA A 38 -17.34 -7.99 1.66
C ALA A 38 -18.61 -7.23 2.08
N GLY A 39 -18.43 -6.02 2.63
CA GLY A 39 -19.55 -5.16 3.05
C GLY A 39 -20.38 -5.67 4.24
N SER A 40 -19.90 -6.68 4.98
CA SER A 40 -20.65 -7.27 6.12
C SER A 40 -20.53 -6.52 7.45
N GLY A 41 -19.84 -5.37 7.44
CA GLY A 41 -19.61 -4.58 8.65
C GLY A 41 -18.41 -5.03 9.48
N LYS A 42 -17.48 -5.80 8.92
CA LYS A 42 -16.23 -6.27 9.55
C LYS A 42 -15.57 -5.23 10.48
N THR A 43 -15.19 -4.08 9.93
CA THR A 43 -14.52 -3.00 10.67
C THR A 43 -15.43 -2.39 11.74
N ASN A 44 -16.75 -2.35 11.50
CA ASN A 44 -17.72 -1.88 12.48
C ASN A 44 -17.83 -2.85 13.68
N THR A 45 -17.89 -4.15 13.41
CA THR A 45 -17.89 -5.20 14.44
C THR A 45 -16.64 -5.15 15.28
N LEU A 46 -15.46 -5.03 14.66
CA LEU A 46 -14.20 -4.95 15.38
C LEU A 46 -14.10 -3.69 16.25
N ALA A 47 -14.53 -2.53 15.75
CA ALA A 47 -14.59 -1.30 16.53
C ALA A 47 -15.57 -1.40 17.71
N HIS A 48 -16.76 -1.98 17.52
CA HIS A 48 -17.70 -2.22 18.62
C HIS A 48 -17.13 -3.20 19.64
N ARG A 49 -16.37 -4.21 19.22
CA ARG A 49 -15.73 -5.17 20.13
C ARG A 49 -14.70 -4.49 21.01
N VAL A 50 -13.79 -3.68 20.44
CA VAL A 50 -12.83 -2.90 21.22
C VAL A 50 -13.55 -1.98 22.21
N ALA A 51 -14.54 -1.21 21.75
CA ALA A 51 -15.30 -0.32 22.60
C ALA A 51 -16.03 -1.08 23.72
N HIS A 52 -16.60 -2.25 23.42
CA HIS A 52 -17.30 -3.09 24.38
C HIS A 52 -16.34 -3.65 25.44
N LEU A 53 -15.13 -4.07 25.06
CA LEU A 53 -14.10 -4.49 26.02
C LEU A 53 -13.74 -3.35 26.99
N ILE A 54 -13.52 -2.14 26.47
CA ILE A 54 -13.18 -0.96 27.28
C ILE A 54 -14.33 -0.59 28.24
N VAL A 55 -15.57 -0.57 27.74
CA VAL A 55 -16.76 -0.28 28.56
C VAL A 55 -16.94 -1.31 29.68
N ASN A 56 -16.50 -2.56 29.46
CA ASN A 56 -16.54 -3.61 30.48
C ASN A 56 -15.25 -3.71 31.32
N GLY A 57 -14.39 -2.68 31.29
CA GLY A 57 -13.26 -2.54 32.22
C GLY A 57 -11.89 -3.00 31.70
N ALA A 58 -11.77 -3.39 30.42
CA ALA A 58 -10.46 -3.67 29.85
C ALA A 58 -9.61 -2.39 29.76
N ASP A 59 -8.33 -2.47 30.12
CA ASP A 59 -7.39 -1.35 30.01
C ASP A 59 -7.04 -1.11 28.52
N PRO A 60 -7.37 0.06 27.93
CA PRO A 60 -7.07 0.36 26.53
C PRO A 60 -5.59 0.22 26.16
N ARG A 61 -4.67 0.42 27.14
CA ARG A 61 -3.22 0.32 26.95
C ARG A 61 -2.75 -1.13 26.79
N ARG A 62 -3.60 -2.09 27.16
CA ARG A 62 -3.36 -3.54 27.07
C ARG A 62 -4.14 -4.18 25.91
N ILE A 63 -4.67 -3.37 24.99
CA ILE A 63 -5.30 -3.82 23.74
C ILE A 63 -4.33 -3.53 22.58
N LEU A 64 -3.91 -4.58 21.87
CA LEU A 64 -3.15 -4.47 20.64
C LEU A 64 -4.11 -4.63 19.44
N LEU A 65 -4.21 -3.59 18.62
CA LEU A 65 -5.02 -3.57 17.40
C LEU A 65 -4.12 -3.44 16.17
N MET A 66 -4.14 -4.45 15.31
CA MET A 66 -3.33 -4.48 14.09
C MET A 66 -4.20 -4.44 12.84
N THR A 67 -3.83 -3.58 11.89
CA THR A 67 -4.52 -3.38 10.60
C THR A 67 -3.54 -3.44 9.44
N PHE A 68 -4.06 -3.54 8.21
CA PHE A 68 -3.23 -3.57 7.01
C PHE A 68 -2.58 -2.21 6.67
N SER A 69 -3.27 -1.09 6.95
CA SER A 69 -2.77 0.27 6.72
C SER A 69 -2.94 1.16 7.95
N ARG A 70 -2.16 2.24 8.03
CA ARG A 70 -2.28 3.22 9.12
C ARG A 70 -3.59 3.98 9.05
N ARG A 71 -4.07 4.28 7.84
CA ARG A 71 -5.39 4.89 7.65
C ARG A 71 -6.49 4.04 8.27
N ALA A 72 -6.44 2.72 8.07
CA ALA A 72 -7.40 1.79 8.68
C ALA A 72 -7.27 1.78 10.22
N ALA A 73 -6.05 1.80 10.78
CA ALA A 73 -5.83 1.91 12.22
C ALA A 73 -6.42 3.20 12.79
N SER A 74 -6.11 4.36 12.19
CA SER A 74 -6.62 5.67 12.64
C SER A 74 -8.14 5.78 12.52
N GLU A 75 -8.71 5.30 11.41
CA GLU A 75 -10.17 5.26 11.26
C GLU A 75 -10.83 4.37 12.31
N MET A 76 -10.22 3.22 12.61
CA MET A 76 -10.73 2.31 13.63
C MET A 76 -10.63 2.91 15.04
N SER A 77 -9.51 3.54 15.40
CA SER A 77 -9.38 4.28 16.67
C SER A 77 -10.46 5.37 16.81
N ARG A 78 -10.68 6.18 15.77
CA ARG A 78 -11.75 7.21 15.76
C ARG A 78 -13.17 6.60 15.83
N ARG A 79 -13.36 5.37 15.32
CA ARG A 79 -14.64 4.67 15.44
C ARG A 79 -14.87 4.19 16.87
N VAL A 80 -13.83 3.64 17.50
CA VAL A 80 -13.88 3.20 18.90
C VAL A 80 -14.16 4.38 19.81
N GLU A 81 -13.45 5.50 19.65
CA GLU A 81 -13.67 6.75 20.39
C GLU A 81 -15.14 7.19 20.32
N ARG A 82 -15.69 7.33 19.11
CA ARG A 82 -17.11 7.71 18.94
C ARG A 82 -18.10 6.76 19.60
N ILE A 83 -17.80 5.46 19.68
CA ILE A 83 -18.67 4.48 20.36
C ILE A 83 -18.53 4.64 21.88
N CYS A 84 -17.31 4.79 22.38
CA CYS A 84 -17.05 5.04 23.80
C CYS A 84 -17.68 6.36 24.27
N ASP A 85 -17.62 7.43 23.48
CA ASP A 85 -18.24 8.74 23.78
C ASP A 85 -19.75 8.61 24.05
N GLN A 86 -20.44 7.78 23.27
CA GLN A 86 -21.89 7.55 23.40
C GLN A 86 -22.27 6.88 24.73
N VAL A 87 -21.33 6.22 25.39
CA VAL A 87 -21.56 5.38 26.57
C VAL A 87 -20.99 6.00 27.83
N LEU A 88 -19.76 6.51 27.76
CA LEU A 88 -18.97 6.98 28.90
C LEU A 88 -19.01 8.51 29.07
N GLY A 89 -19.56 9.26 28.11
CA GLY A 89 -19.59 10.73 28.13
C GLY A 89 -18.20 11.36 27.96
N ALA A 90 -18.03 12.61 28.39
CA ALA A 90 -16.87 13.46 28.06
C ALA A 90 -15.46 12.97 28.52
N ASN A 91 -15.36 11.86 29.27
CA ASN A 91 -14.09 11.26 29.71
C ASN A 91 -13.54 10.19 28.74
N SER A 92 -14.22 9.94 27.62
CA SER A 92 -13.89 8.94 26.60
C SER A 92 -12.68 9.27 25.72
N GLY A 93 -12.44 10.57 25.42
CA GLY A 93 -11.27 11.00 24.64
C GLY A 93 -9.95 10.59 25.30
N VAL A 94 -9.86 10.73 26.62
CA VAL A 94 -8.66 10.33 27.41
C VAL A 94 -8.46 8.81 27.41
N LEU A 95 -9.54 8.03 27.42
CA LEU A 95 -9.50 6.57 27.38
C LEU A 95 -9.12 6.04 25.99
N THR A 96 -9.41 6.78 24.92
CA THR A 96 -9.13 6.36 23.55
C THR A 96 -7.80 6.88 23.01
N ASP A 97 -7.31 8.02 23.49
CA ASP A 97 -5.89 8.38 23.41
C ASP A 97 -4.98 7.29 24.03
N ALA A 98 -5.52 6.51 24.96
CA ALA A 98 -4.84 5.38 25.57
C ALA A 98 -4.81 4.10 24.70
N LEU A 99 -5.50 4.04 23.54
CA LEU A 99 -5.31 3.01 22.50
C LEU A 99 -3.99 3.23 21.73
N ALA A 100 -2.90 3.36 22.48
CA ALA A 100 -1.58 3.66 21.94
C ALA A 100 -1.05 2.53 21.05
N TRP A 101 -1.56 1.30 21.17
CA TRP A 101 -1.13 0.12 20.43
C TRP A 101 -2.08 -0.22 19.28
N SER A 102 -2.37 0.77 18.45
CA SER A 102 -3.12 0.62 17.20
C SER A 102 -2.24 0.98 16.01
N GLY A 103 -2.05 0.08 15.05
CA GLY A 103 -1.16 0.32 13.91
C GLY A 103 -1.02 -0.85 12.94
N THR A 104 -0.08 -0.75 12.02
CA THR A 104 0.29 -1.88 11.14
C THR A 104 1.28 -2.81 11.85
N PHE A 105 1.43 -4.05 11.36
CA PHE A 105 2.47 -4.96 11.88
C PHE A 105 3.86 -4.33 11.89
N HIS A 106 4.22 -3.60 10.84
CA HIS A 106 5.53 -2.94 10.76
C HIS A 106 5.65 -1.77 11.75
N GLY A 107 4.59 -0.97 11.93
CA GLY A 107 4.61 0.15 12.89
C GLY A 107 4.69 -0.33 14.34
N ILE A 108 3.95 -1.38 14.67
CA ILE A 108 4.03 -2.03 15.98
C ILE A 108 5.39 -2.70 16.17
N GLY A 109 5.89 -3.41 15.17
CA GLY A 109 7.22 -4.02 15.14
C GLY A 109 8.30 -2.98 15.43
N ALA A 110 8.39 -1.91 14.63
CA ALA A 110 9.35 -0.84 14.83
C ALA A 110 9.31 -0.24 16.25
N ARG A 111 8.10 -0.05 16.81
CA ARG A 111 7.95 0.43 18.19
C ARG A 111 8.47 -0.57 19.21
N LEU A 112 8.16 -1.85 19.07
CA LEU A 112 8.65 -2.90 19.96
C LEU A 112 10.17 -3.03 19.86
N LEU A 113 10.74 -3.05 18.65
CA LEU A 113 12.19 -3.08 18.45
C LEU A 113 12.89 -1.93 19.16
N ARG A 114 12.33 -0.71 19.15
CA ARG A 114 12.87 0.42 19.90
C ARG A 114 12.82 0.23 21.41
N ILE A 115 11.72 -0.33 21.94
CA ILE A 115 11.57 -0.58 23.39
C ILE A 115 12.56 -1.62 23.88
N TYR A 116 12.82 -2.65 23.07
CA TYR A 116 13.68 -3.78 23.42
C TYR A 116 15.09 -3.69 22.81
N ALA A 117 15.45 -2.56 22.19
CA ALA A 117 16.65 -2.41 21.36
C ALA A 117 17.92 -2.89 22.07
N GLU A 118 18.13 -2.44 23.31
CA GLU A 118 19.30 -2.81 24.13
C GLU A 118 19.38 -4.32 24.41
N GLN A 119 18.24 -4.98 24.63
CA GLN A 119 18.18 -6.42 24.94
C GLN A 119 18.48 -7.29 23.71
N ILE A 120 18.22 -6.76 22.52
CA ILE A 120 18.35 -7.49 21.25
C ILE A 120 19.58 -7.06 20.45
N GLY A 121 20.47 -6.26 21.05
CA GLY A 121 21.71 -5.80 20.42
C GLY A 121 21.51 -4.78 19.30
N LEU A 122 20.37 -4.07 19.28
CA LEU A 122 20.12 -2.96 18.36
C LEU A 122 20.37 -1.63 19.05
N ASN A 123 20.85 -0.65 18.29
CA ASN A 123 20.88 0.73 18.76
C ASN A 123 19.55 1.41 18.44
N VAL A 124 18.95 2.08 19.43
CA VAL A 124 17.65 2.76 19.30
C VAL A 124 17.61 3.76 18.14
N ASP A 125 18.72 4.31 17.69
CA ASP A 125 18.79 5.26 16.58
C ASP A 125 18.68 4.63 15.18
N PHE A 126 18.35 3.34 15.06
CA PHE A 126 18.26 2.70 13.76
C PHE A 126 17.32 3.44 12.81
N THR A 127 17.75 3.56 11.55
CA THR A 127 16.93 4.08 10.45
C THR A 127 16.28 2.95 9.68
N ILE A 128 15.18 3.28 9.00
CA ILE A 128 14.44 2.32 8.18
C ILE A 128 14.65 2.70 6.72
N HIS A 129 15.08 1.73 5.91
CA HIS A 129 15.22 1.88 4.47
C HIS A 129 13.90 1.62 3.75
N ASP A 130 13.61 2.44 2.74
CA ASP A 130 12.55 2.14 1.79
C ASP A 130 12.98 1.03 0.82
N ARG A 131 12.11 0.66 -0.12
CA ARG A 131 12.41 -0.42 -1.08
C ARG A 131 13.56 -0.07 -2.04
N GLU A 132 13.71 1.19 -2.43
CA GLU A 132 14.78 1.62 -3.32
C GLU A 132 16.11 1.71 -2.59
N ASP A 133 16.13 2.28 -1.38
CA ASP A 133 17.32 2.36 -0.53
C ASP A 133 17.84 0.95 -0.20
N SER A 134 16.94 0.04 0.16
CA SER A 134 17.25 -1.38 0.39
C SER A 134 17.85 -2.03 -0.86
N ALA A 135 17.32 -1.68 -2.04
CA ALA A 135 17.85 -2.18 -3.30
C ALA A 135 19.24 -1.58 -3.60
N ASP A 136 19.49 -0.32 -3.25
CA ASP A 136 20.81 0.30 -3.41
C ASP A 136 21.85 -0.30 -2.46
N LEU A 137 21.49 -0.57 -1.21
CA LEU A 137 22.36 -1.29 -0.28
C LEU A 137 22.64 -2.72 -0.75
N MET A 138 21.60 -3.43 -1.23
CA MET A 138 21.75 -4.75 -1.88
C MET A 138 22.70 -4.66 -3.09
N ASN A 139 22.62 -3.57 -3.86
CA ASN A 139 23.49 -3.37 -5.01
C ASN A 139 24.95 -3.13 -4.59
N LEU A 140 25.18 -2.38 -3.52
CA LEU A 140 26.51 -2.17 -2.95
C LEU A 140 27.17 -3.51 -2.61
N ALA A 141 26.49 -4.35 -1.82
CA ALA A 141 26.97 -5.69 -1.47
C ALA A 141 27.21 -6.56 -2.71
N ARG A 142 26.33 -6.48 -3.72
CA ARG A 142 26.47 -7.17 -5.01
C ARG A 142 27.72 -6.74 -5.78
N HIS A 143 28.07 -5.46 -5.72
CA HIS A 143 29.28 -4.92 -6.35
C HIS A 143 30.56 -5.34 -5.60
N GLU A 144 30.54 -5.30 -4.27
CA GLU A 144 31.68 -5.68 -3.41
C GLU A 144 32.03 -7.17 -3.56
N LEU A 145 31.03 -8.05 -3.70
CA LEU A 145 31.22 -9.48 -3.96
C LEU A 145 31.64 -9.79 -5.41
N GLY A 146 31.74 -8.78 -6.29
CA GLY A 146 32.14 -8.97 -7.69
C GLY A 146 31.06 -9.54 -8.61
N PHE A 147 29.83 -9.76 -8.13
CA PHE A 147 28.72 -10.31 -8.91
C PHE A 147 28.19 -9.36 -10.00
N SER A 148 28.69 -8.13 -10.02
CA SER A 148 28.42 -7.16 -11.09
C SER A 148 29.34 -7.28 -12.31
N LYS A 149 30.39 -8.10 -12.25
CA LYS A 149 31.43 -8.23 -13.30
C LYS A 149 31.57 -9.66 -13.83
N THR A 150 30.56 -10.50 -13.62
CA THR A 150 30.54 -11.89 -14.07
C THR A 150 30.36 -11.99 -15.59
N GLU A 151 30.90 -13.04 -16.22
CA GLU A 151 30.69 -13.32 -17.65
C GLU A 151 29.22 -13.64 -17.96
N ILE A 152 28.57 -14.37 -17.06
CA ILE A 152 27.14 -14.68 -17.13
C ILE A 152 26.36 -13.65 -16.31
N ARG A 153 25.27 -13.14 -16.89
CA ARG A 153 24.43 -12.11 -16.28
C ARG A 153 23.86 -12.56 -14.92
N PHE A 154 24.25 -11.87 -13.85
CA PHE A 154 23.66 -11.99 -12.53
C PHE A 154 22.36 -11.14 -12.41
N PRO A 155 21.37 -11.53 -11.58
CA PRO A 155 20.17 -10.73 -11.35
C PRO A 155 20.46 -9.29 -10.87
N THR A 156 19.54 -8.37 -11.22
CA THR A 156 19.65 -6.95 -10.81
C THR A 156 19.23 -6.76 -9.35
N LYS A 157 19.61 -5.61 -8.77
CA LYS A 157 19.31 -5.25 -7.37
C LYS A 157 17.85 -5.47 -6.96
N GLY A 158 16.90 -5.04 -7.80
CA GLY A 158 15.47 -5.16 -7.52
C GLY A 158 14.98 -6.60 -7.53
N THR A 159 15.54 -7.46 -8.41
CA THR A 159 15.25 -8.89 -8.43
C THR A 159 15.82 -9.57 -7.18
N CYS A 160 17.09 -9.31 -6.84
CA CYS A 160 17.71 -9.87 -5.63
C CYS A 160 16.92 -9.51 -4.36
N LEU A 161 16.55 -8.23 -4.20
CA LEU A 161 15.76 -7.79 -3.05
C LEU A 161 14.37 -8.46 -3.03
N SER A 162 13.71 -8.62 -4.18
CA SER A 162 12.41 -9.28 -4.23
C SER A 162 12.48 -10.77 -3.86
N ILE A 163 13.56 -11.45 -4.25
CA ILE A 163 13.83 -12.85 -3.85
C ILE A 163 14.07 -12.92 -2.34
N TYR A 164 14.94 -12.06 -1.80
CA TYR A 164 15.22 -11.97 -0.35
C TYR A 164 13.93 -11.76 0.45
N SER A 165 13.16 -10.74 0.08
CA SER A 165 11.92 -10.38 0.77
C SER A 165 10.90 -11.52 0.75
N ARG A 166 10.73 -12.19 -0.40
CA ARG A 166 9.84 -13.36 -0.48
C ARG A 166 10.33 -14.50 0.41
N ALA A 167 11.64 -14.77 0.47
CA ALA A 167 12.22 -15.79 1.37
C ALA A 167 11.91 -15.50 2.83
N VAL A 168 12.15 -14.27 3.29
CA VAL A 168 11.91 -13.87 4.68
C VAL A 168 10.42 -13.96 5.03
N ASN A 169 9.54 -13.33 4.23
CA ASN A 169 8.11 -13.22 4.56
C ASN A 169 7.34 -14.55 4.42
N SER A 170 7.72 -15.40 3.45
CA SER A 170 7.10 -16.71 3.29
C SER A 170 7.68 -17.79 4.21
N GLN A 171 8.83 -17.53 4.83
CA GLN A 171 9.61 -18.54 5.57
C GLN A 171 9.86 -19.82 4.75
N THR A 172 9.94 -19.70 3.43
CA THR A 172 10.17 -20.82 2.51
C THR A 172 11.66 -20.90 2.14
N PRO A 173 12.25 -22.10 2.04
CA PRO A 173 13.62 -22.28 1.59
C PRO A 173 13.89 -21.62 0.22
N LEU A 174 15.07 -21.00 0.08
CA LEU A 174 15.45 -20.24 -1.11
C LEU A 174 15.36 -21.07 -2.41
N ASN A 175 15.79 -22.32 -2.38
CA ASN A 175 15.77 -23.22 -3.54
C ASN A 175 14.35 -23.43 -4.10
N GLU A 176 13.34 -23.53 -3.24
CA GLU A 176 11.94 -23.69 -3.62
C GLU A 176 11.40 -22.40 -4.25
N ILE A 177 11.71 -21.25 -3.66
CA ILE A 177 11.33 -19.92 -4.19
C ILE A 177 11.92 -19.71 -5.58
N LEU A 178 13.20 -20.04 -5.76
CA LEU A 178 13.86 -19.90 -7.05
C LEU A 178 13.19 -20.81 -8.10
N ARG A 179 12.87 -22.07 -7.76
CA ARG A 179 12.19 -22.98 -8.70
C ARG A 179 10.79 -22.51 -9.08
N GLN A 180 10.01 -22.01 -8.12
CA GLN A 180 8.61 -21.65 -8.34
C GLN A 180 8.43 -20.27 -8.99
N HIS A 181 9.22 -19.28 -8.59
CA HIS A 181 8.98 -17.87 -8.97
C HIS A 181 10.10 -17.24 -9.80
N TYR A 182 11.34 -17.75 -9.70
CA TYR A 182 12.50 -17.18 -10.38
C TYR A 182 13.37 -18.25 -11.06
N PRO A 183 12.79 -19.14 -11.90
CA PRO A 183 13.50 -20.31 -12.41
C PRO A 183 14.74 -19.95 -13.24
N TRP A 184 14.74 -18.78 -13.90
CA TRP A 184 15.90 -18.27 -14.65
C TRP A 184 17.08 -17.82 -13.76
N VAL A 185 16.87 -17.69 -12.45
CA VAL A 185 17.89 -17.33 -11.45
C VAL A 185 18.35 -18.54 -10.64
N ALA A 186 17.69 -19.71 -10.78
CA ALA A 186 17.91 -20.87 -9.91
C ALA A 186 19.37 -21.37 -9.86
N THR A 187 20.16 -21.15 -10.92
CA THR A 187 21.58 -21.50 -10.96
C THR A 187 22.47 -20.67 -10.03
N TRP A 188 21.97 -19.53 -9.55
CA TRP A 188 22.70 -18.58 -8.70
C TRP A 188 22.40 -18.75 -7.21
N GLU A 189 21.81 -19.87 -6.78
CA GLU A 189 21.37 -20.07 -5.39
C GLU A 189 22.47 -19.79 -4.37
N GLU A 190 23.68 -20.32 -4.56
CA GLU A 190 24.80 -20.15 -3.63
C GLU A 190 25.31 -18.70 -3.59
N GLN A 191 25.40 -18.04 -4.74
CA GLN A 191 25.80 -16.63 -4.83
C GLN A 191 24.73 -15.71 -4.22
N LEU A 192 23.46 -16.06 -4.35
CA LEU A 192 22.37 -15.35 -3.67
C LEU A 192 22.45 -15.50 -2.16
N LYS A 193 22.76 -16.69 -1.63
CA LYS A 193 22.98 -16.90 -0.18
C LYS A 193 24.13 -16.01 0.32
N GLN A 194 25.25 -15.98 -0.40
CA GLN A 194 26.39 -15.12 -0.07
C GLN A 194 26.01 -13.63 -0.10
N LEU A 195 25.28 -13.21 -1.12
CA LEU A 195 24.79 -11.84 -1.24
C LEU A 195 23.84 -11.46 -0.09
N PHE A 196 22.90 -12.34 0.26
CA PHE A 196 21.95 -12.08 1.35
C PHE A 196 22.63 -12.03 2.71
N ALA A 197 23.64 -12.88 2.94
CA ALA A 197 24.46 -12.80 4.15
C ALA A 197 25.20 -11.46 4.25
N ALA A 198 25.88 -11.04 3.17
CA ALA A 198 26.58 -9.76 3.12
C ALA A 198 25.61 -8.57 3.26
N TYR A 199 24.41 -8.66 2.69
CA TYR A 199 23.37 -7.63 2.84
C TYR A 199 22.89 -7.50 4.30
N VAL A 200 22.67 -8.61 4.99
CA VAL A 200 22.30 -8.62 6.42
C VAL A 200 23.43 -8.02 7.28
N GLU A 201 24.68 -8.43 7.04
CA GLU A 201 25.84 -7.89 7.75
C GLU A 201 25.99 -6.38 7.51
N ALA A 202 25.85 -5.93 6.25
CA ALA A 202 25.92 -4.51 5.91
C ALA A 202 24.83 -3.69 6.63
N LYS A 203 23.59 -4.22 6.72
CA LYS A 203 22.50 -3.59 7.48
C LYS A 203 22.84 -3.47 8.97
N GLN A 204 23.35 -4.54 9.57
CA GLN A 204 23.71 -4.57 11.00
C GLN A 204 24.84 -3.58 11.32
N VAL A 205 25.91 -3.56 10.53
CA VAL A 205 27.04 -2.62 10.71
C VAL A 205 26.58 -1.17 10.58
N GLN A 206 25.65 -0.90 9.67
CA GLN A 206 25.11 0.44 9.43
C GLN A 206 23.99 0.84 10.40
N ASN A 207 23.57 -0.07 11.30
CA ASN A 207 22.41 0.11 12.17
C ASN A 207 21.14 0.51 11.38
N VAL A 208 20.91 -0.15 10.25
CA VAL A 208 19.78 0.08 9.35
C VAL A 208 18.91 -1.17 9.34
N LEU A 209 17.59 -0.97 9.36
CA LEU A 209 16.60 -2.02 9.14
C LEU A 209 15.82 -1.74 7.85
N ASP A 210 15.35 -2.78 7.16
CA ASP A 210 14.33 -2.67 6.13
C ASP A 210 12.95 -3.14 6.64
N TYR A 211 11.91 -3.09 5.80
CA TYR A 211 10.57 -3.53 6.21
C TYR A 211 10.54 -4.99 6.68
N ASP A 212 11.30 -5.86 6.01
CA ASP A 212 11.29 -7.29 6.33
C ASP A 212 11.95 -7.53 7.69
N ASP A 213 13.00 -6.77 8.01
CA ASP A 213 13.67 -6.83 9.30
C ASP A 213 12.76 -6.45 10.48
N LEU A 214 11.85 -5.49 10.30
CA LEU A 214 10.93 -5.10 11.37
C LEU A 214 10.07 -6.28 11.84
N LEU A 215 9.71 -7.16 10.90
CA LEU A 215 8.98 -8.40 11.20
C LEU A 215 9.91 -9.52 11.62
N LEU A 216 11.08 -9.63 10.98
CA LEU A 216 12.04 -10.70 11.26
C LEU A 216 12.63 -10.58 12.67
N TYR A 217 13.09 -9.39 13.08
CA TYR A 217 13.57 -9.16 14.44
C TYR A 217 12.46 -9.39 15.45
N TRP A 218 11.22 -8.94 15.17
CA TRP A 218 10.11 -9.21 16.07
C TRP A 218 9.83 -10.71 16.19
N ALA A 219 9.84 -11.46 15.09
CA ALA A 219 9.69 -12.91 15.11
C ALA A 219 10.81 -13.62 15.89
N GLN A 220 12.06 -13.17 15.75
CA GLN A 220 13.20 -13.68 16.52
C GLN A 220 13.06 -13.33 18.01
N MET A 221 12.62 -12.13 18.37
CA MET A 221 12.35 -11.76 19.76
C MET A 221 11.34 -12.68 20.42
N VAL A 222 10.20 -12.94 19.77
CA VAL A 222 9.15 -13.81 20.34
C VAL A 222 9.44 -15.29 20.16
N SER A 223 10.55 -15.66 19.54
CA SER A 223 11.04 -17.05 19.54
C SER A 223 11.75 -17.42 20.84
N ASP A 224 12.24 -16.41 21.58
CA ASP A 224 12.70 -16.57 22.95
C ASP A 224 11.50 -16.59 23.90
N PRO A 225 11.31 -17.64 24.72
CA PRO A 225 10.12 -17.76 25.56
C PRO A 225 9.94 -16.63 26.57
N ASP A 226 11.03 -16.10 27.16
CA ASP A 226 10.94 -15.07 28.19
C ASP A 226 10.51 -13.73 27.59
N LEU A 227 11.07 -13.38 26.43
CA LEU A 227 10.64 -12.20 25.67
C LEU A 227 9.22 -12.37 25.10
N ALA A 228 8.87 -13.56 24.62
CA ALA A 228 7.52 -13.86 24.14
C ALA A 228 6.48 -13.66 25.23
N ASP A 229 6.76 -14.16 26.44
CA ASP A 229 5.89 -14.00 27.61
C ASP A 229 5.83 -12.54 28.07
N ASP A 230 6.95 -11.81 28.15
CA ASP A 230 6.95 -10.39 28.54
C ASP A 230 6.12 -9.55 27.55
N ILE A 231 6.39 -9.67 26.25
CA ILE A 231 5.67 -8.92 25.20
C ILE A 231 4.21 -9.36 25.14
N GLY A 232 3.95 -10.67 25.16
CA GLY A 232 2.60 -11.24 25.13
C GLY A 232 1.75 -10.84 26.33
N ASN A 233 2.35 -10.67 27.51
CA ASN A 233 1.68 -10.23 28.73
C ASN A 233 1.47 -8.73 28.82
N ARG A 234 2.03 -7.91 27.91
CA ARG A 234 1.62 -6.49 27.77
C ARG A 234 0.19 -6.35 27.27
N PHE A 235 -0.30 -7.33 26.52
CA PHE A 235 -1.58 -7.26 25.84
C PHE A 235 -2.53 -8.33 26.36
N ASP A 236 -3.67 -7.94 26.94
CA ASP A 236 -4.72 -8.90 27.29
C ASP A 236 -5.57 -9.27 26.08
N HIS A 237 -5.71 -8.34 25.14
CA HIS A 237 -6.45 -8.52 23.90
C HIS A 237 -5.56 -8.20 22.70
N VAL A 238 -5.47 -9.14 21.76
CA VAL A 238 -4.76 -8.96 20.49
C VAL A 238 -5.79 -9.12 19.37
N MET A 239 -5.91 -8.10 18.53
CA MET A 239 -6.94 -8.01 17.52
C MET A 239 -6.32 -7.70 16.16
N VAL A 240 -6.66 -8.49 15.15
CA VAL A 240 -6.07 -8.37 13.81
C VAL A 240 -7.17 -8.26 12.77
N ASP A 241 -7.16 -7.16 12.02
CA ASP A 241 -7.99 -6.99 10.83
C ASP A 241 -7.24 -7.42 9.56
N GLU A 242 -7.98 -7.78 8.51
CA GLU A 242 -7.47 -8.26 7.22
C GLU A 242 -6.53 -9.48 7.35
N TYR A 243 -6.85 -10.41 8.26
CA TYR A 243 -5.97 -11.53 8.57
C TYR A 243 -5.62 -12.43 7.37
N GLN A 244 -6.48 -12.46 6.34
CA GLN A 244 -6.22 -13.21 5.10
C GLN A 244 -5.05 -12.66 4.26
N ASP A 245 -4.61 -11.43 4.52
CA ASP A 245 -3.49 -10.79 3.83
C ASP A 245 -2.17 -10.93 4.60
N THR A 246 -2.18 -11.66 5.72
CA THR A 246 -0.96 -11.89 6.49
C THR A 246 -0.07 -12.92 5.80
N ASN A 247 1.24 -12.73 5.91
CA ASN A 247 2.23 -13.73 5.51
C ASN A 247 2.54 -14.70 6.67
N ARG A 248 3.35 -15.74 6.40
CA ARG A 248 3.67 -16.74 7.43
C ARG A 248 4.45 -16.15 8.61
N LEU A 249 5.37 -15.21 8.34
CA LEU A 249 6.16 -14.54 9.37
C LEU A 249 5.28 -13.74 10.36
N GLN A 250 4.31 -12.99 9.85
CA GLN A 250 3.34 -12.25 10.67
C GLN A 250 2.46 -13.21 11.50
N ALA A 251 2.01 -14.31 10.91
CA ALA A 251 1.26 -15.32 11.63
C ALA A 251 2.10 -15.98 12.72
N SER A 252 3.38 -16.29 12.48
CA SER A 252 4.26 -16.88 13.50
C SER A 252 4.46 -15.96 14.69
N VAL A 253 4.56 -14.64 14.47
CA VAL A 253 4.62 -13.64 15.56
C VAL A 253 3.37 -13.73 16.45
N LEU A 254 2.18 -13.80 15.85
CA LEU A 254 0.93 -13.88 16.61
C LEU A 254 0.81 -15.17 17.41
N MET A 255 1.16 -16.29 16.80
CA MET A 255 1.11 -17.60 17.45
C MET A 255 2.12 -17.67 18.62
N ALA A 256 3.29 -17.03 18.48
CA ALA A 256 4.26 -16.95 19.56
C ALA A 256 3.81 -16.02 20.70
N LEU A 257 3.16 -14.89 20.39
CA LEU A 257 2.63 -13.97 21.41
C LEU A 257 1.45 -14.56 22.19
N LYS A 258 0.64 -15.40 21.55
CA LYS A 258 -0.58 -16.00 22.11
C LYS A 258 -0.65 -17.50 21.77
N PRO A 259 0.23 -18.35 22.31
CA PRO A 259 0.31 -19.76 21.95
C PRO A 259 -0.98 -20.53 22.28
N GLY A 260 -1.66 -20.18 23.39
CA GLY A 260 -2.97 -20.72 23.75
C GLY A 260 -4.17 -19.97 23.14
N GLY A 261 -3.94 -18.94 22.31
CA GLY A 261 -5.01 -18.14 21.69
C GLY A 261 -5.78 -17.21 22.64
N GLY A 262 -5.42 -17.17 23.93
CA GLY A 262 -6.13 -16.40 24.95
C GLY A 262 -6.19 -14.90 24.65
N GLY A 263 -7.39 -14.39 24.40
CA GLY A 263 -7.62 -12.98 24.04
C GLY A 263 -7.27 -12.60 22.60
N LEU A 264 -6.96 -13.59 21.74
CA LEU A 264 -6.67 -13.37 20.32
C LEU A 264 -7.97 -13.35 19.51
N THR A 265 -8.21 -12.28 18.75
CA THR A 265 -9.30 -12.18 17.78
C THR A 265 -8.73 -11.83 16.41
N VAL A 266 -8.98 -12.66 15.42
CA VAL A 266 -8.62 -12.38 14.02
C VAL A 266 -9.88 -12.19 13.19
N VAL A 267 -9.81 -11.25 12.25
CA VAL A 267 -10.94 -10.86 11.41
C VAL A 267 -10.47 -10.83 9.95
N GLY A 268 -11.21 -11.46 9.06
CA GLY A 268 -10.82 -11.47 7.65
C GLY A 268 -11.85 -12.07 6.71
N ASP A 269 -11.53 -11.99 5.43
CA ASP A 269 -12.32 -12.51 4.32
C ASP A 269 -11.42 -13.26 3.34
N ASP A 270 -11.50 -14.59 3.31
CA ASP A 270 -10.77 -15.46 2.39
C ASP A 270 -10.98 -15.09 0.90
N ALA A 271 -12.17 -14.60 0.54
CA ALA A 271 -12.50 -14.12 -0.81
C ALA A 271 -11.81 -12.79 -1.16
N GLN A 272 -11.19 -12.10 -0.20
CA GLN A 272 -10.47 -10.84 -0.40
C GLN A 272 -8.96 -10.97 -0.17
N SER A 273 -8.40 -12.18 -0.14
CA SER A 273 -6.94 -12.38 -0.10
C SER A 273 -6.35 -12.13 -1.49
N ILE A 274 -5.68 -10.97 -1.65
CA ILE A 274 -5.19 -10.46 -2.95
C ILE A 274 -3.75 -9.89 -2.88
N TYR A 275 -2.98 -10.28 -1.87
CA TYR A 275 -1.61 -9.80 -1.65
C TYR A 275 -0.56 -10.92 -1.67
N SER A 276 -0.79 -12.01 -2.43
CA SER A 276 0.18 -13.12 -2.47
C SER A 276 1.53 -12.70 -3.08
N PHE A 277 1.53 -11.67 -3.92
CA PHE A 277 2.76 -11.06 -4.42
C PHE A 277 3.67 -10.52 -3.30
N ARG A 278 3.10 -10.20 -2.12
CA ARG A 278 3.81 -9.87 -0.87
C ARG A 278 3.96 -11.07 0.09
N ALA A 279 3.88 -12.29 -0.44
CA ALA A 279 3.92 -13.55 0.31
C ALA A 279 2.77 -13.75 1.31
N ALA A 280 1.66 -13.01 1.19
CA ALA A 280 0.44 -13.31 1.94
C ALA A 280 -0.06 -14.71 1.60
N THR A 281 -0.60 -15.43 2.60
CA THR A 281 -1.15 -16.76 2.40
C THR A 281 -2.55 -16.88 3.00
N ILE A 282 -3.51 -17.28 2.16
CA ILE A 282 -4.88 -17.59 2.60
C ILE A 282 -4.91 -18.72 3.65
N ARG A 283 -3.89 -19.59 3.69
CA ARG A 283 -3.81 -20.68 4.67
C ARG A 283 -3.85 -20.17 6.12
N ASN A 284 -3.28 -18.99 6.39
CA ASN A 284 -3.32 -18.40 7.73
C ASN A 284 -4.75 -18.30 8.27
N ILE A 285 -5.70 -17.78 7.47
CA ILE A 285 -7.10 -17.65 7.91
C ILE A 285 -7.86 -18.97 7.87
N LEU A 286 -7.56 -19.87 6.92
CA LEU A 286 -8.24 -21.17 6.79
C LEU A 286 -7.87 -22.12 7.93
N ASP A 287 -6.59 -22.11 8.35
CA ASP A 287 -6.04 -23.06 9.32
C ASP A 287 -6.15 -22.56 10.77
N PHE A 288 -6.41 -21.25 10.97
CA PHE A 288 -6.49 -20.60 12.28
C PHE A 288 -7.34 -21.36 13.31
N PRO A 289 -8.56 -21.86 12.99
CA PRO A 289 -9.39 -22.52 14.00
C PRO A 289 -8.77 -23.78 14.59
N SER A 290 -8.03 -24.53 13.76
CA SER A 290 -7.35 -25.77 14.15
C SER A 290 -5.99 -25.57 14.79
N SER A 291 -5.47 -24.34 14.83
CA SER A 291 -4.15 -24.02 15.41
C SER A 291 -4.14 -24.04 16.95
N PHE A 292 -5.29 -24.15 17.60
CA PHE A 292 -5.43 -24.05 19.05
C PHE A 292 -6.14 -25.25 19.65
N SER A 293 -5.89 -25.50 20.94
CA SER A 293 -6.58 -26.50 21.73
C SER A 293 -7.05 -25.86 23.05
N PRO A 294 -8.37 -25.62 23.24
CA PRO A 294 -9.47 -25.92 22.32
C PRO A 294 -9.44 -25.09 21.03
N ALA A 295 -10.12 -25.59 19.98
CA ALA A 295 -10.22 -24.91 18.69
C ALA A 295 -10.85 -23.52 18.82
N ALA A 296 -10.49 -22.61 17.91
CA ALA A 296 -11.03 -21.26 17.93
C ALA A 296 -12.53 -21.23 17.61
N ASP A 297 -13.26 -20.34 18.28
CA ASP A 297 -14.65 -20.05 17.94
C ASP A 297 -14.70 -19.35 16.58
N ILE A 298 -15.66 -19.75 15.74
CA ILE A 298 -15.85 -19.16 14.41
C ILE A 298 -17.21 -18.47 14.35
N ILE A 299 -17.20 -17.18 14.04
CA ILE A 299 -18.42 -16.40 13.81
C ILE A 299 -18.41 -15.87 12.38
N THR A 300 -19.45 -16.17 11.61
CA THR A 300 -19.58 -15.75 10.21
C THR A 300 -20.50 -14.53 10.08
N LEU A 301 -20.02 -13.49 9.39
CA LEU A 301 -20.80 -12.32 9.01
C LEU A 301 -21.11 -12.38 7.50
N ASP A 302 -22.32 -12.81 7.15
CA ASP A 302 -22.75 -13.05 5.77
C ASP A 302 -23.71 -11.98 5.21
N ARG A 303 -24.34 -11.17 6.07
CA ARG A 303 -25.21 -10.07 5.66
C ARG A 303 -24.40 -8.87 5.15
N ASN A 304 -24.54 -8.54 3.87
CA ASN A 304 -23.94 -7.39 3.21
C ASN A 304 -24.83 -6.14 3.33
N TYR A 305 -24.26 -5.04 3.80
CA TYR A 305 -24.94 -3.74 3.98
C TYR A 305 -24.61 -2.72 2.87
N ARG A 306 -23.74 -3.08 1.92
CA ARG A 306 -23.13 -2.17 0.95
C ARG A 306 -23.80 -2.23 -0.42
N SER A 307 -23.76 -3.41 -1.04
CA SER A 307 -24.09 -3.64 -2.43
C SER A 307 -25.55 -4.05 -2.58
N THR A 308 -26.15 -3.79 -3.73
CA THR A 308 -27.49 -4.28 -4.06
C THR A 308 -27.47 -5.78 -4.36
N GLN A 309 -28.64 -6.43 -4.21
CA GLN A 309 -28.79 -7.87 -4.43
C GLN A 309 -28.32 -8.34 -5.82
N PRO A 310 -28.59 -7.64 -6.94
CA PRO A 310 -28.08 -8.06 -8.25
C PRO A 310 -26.55 -8.02 -8.36
N ILE A 311 -25.90 -6.98 -7.84
CA ILE A 311 -24.43 -6.87 -7.81
C ILE A 311 -23.84 -8.01 -6.97
N LEU A 312 -24.44 -8.26 -5.80
CA LEU A 312 -23.97 -9.30 -4.88
C LEU A 312 -24.15 -10.70 -5.46
N ALA A 313 -25.27 -10.96 -6.16
CA ALA A 313 -25.50 -12.22 -6.87
C ALA A 313 -24.45 -12.47 -7.96
N ALA A 314 -24.13 -11.45 -8.76
CA ALA A 314 -23.07 -11.55 -9.77
C ALA A 314 -21.69 -11.82 -9.13
N ALA A 315 -21.36 -11.11 -8.04
CA ALA A 315 -20.08 -11.30 -7.34
C ALA A 315 -19.98 -12.68 -6.68
N ASN A 316 -21.05 -13.16 -6.02
CA ASN A 316 -21.14 -14.51 -5.47
C ASN A 316 -20.93 -15.55 -6.58
N GLY A 317 -21.58 -15.39 -7.74
CA GLY A 317 -21.40 -16.30 -8.88
C GLY A 317 -19.95 -16.38 -9.36
N VAL A 318 -19.19 -15.27 -9.33
CA VAL A 318 -17.76 -15.27 -9.69
C VAL A 318 -16.93 -16.02 -8.66
N ILE A 319 -17.12 -15.77 -7.36
CA ILE A 319 -16.31 -16.37 -6.30
C ILE A 319 -16.70 -17.82 -5.99
N ASP A 320 -17.94 -18.23 -6.29
CA ASP A 320 -18.40 -19.62 -6.15
C ASP A 320 -17.62 -20.60 -7.03
N LEU A 321 -16.96 -20.10 -8.08
CA LEU A 321 -16.08 -20.88 -8.94
C LEU A 321 -14.67 -21.09 -8.35
N ALA A 322 -14.37 -20.54 -7.17
CA ALA A 322 -13.10 -20.75 -6.47
C ALA A 322 -13.04 -22.13 -5.80
N ARG A 323 -11.87 -22.78 -5.87
CA ARG A 323 -11.68 -24.16 -5.37
C ARG A 323 -11.61 -24.28 -3.84
N GLU A 324 -10.94 -23.32 -3.19
CA GLU A 324 -10.70 -23.33 -1.74
C GLU A 324 -11.28 -22.05 -1.13
N ARG A 325 -12.31 -22.19 -0.31
CA ARG A 325 -12.96 -21.08 0.41
C ARG A 325 -13.74 -21.57 1.63
N PHE A 326 -14.03 -20.68 2.56
CA PHE A 326 -15.13 -20.91 3.49
C PHE A 326 -16.46 -20.81 2.72
N THR A 327 -17.34 -21.79 2.92
CA THR A 327 -18.70 -21.74 2.36
C THR A 327 -19.51 -20.67 3.07
N LYS A 328 -19.52 -19.47 2.50
CA LYS A 328 -20.40 -18.37 2.87
C LYS A 328 -20.99 -17.74 1.61
N ASN A 329 -22.30 -17.51 1.62
CA ASN A 329 -23.01 -16.83 0.55
C ASN A 329 -23.54 -15.51 1.09
N LEU A 330 -23.06 -14.40 0.52
CA LEU A 330 -23.46 -13.10 1.00
C LEU A 330 -24.88 -12.77 0.52
N TRP A 331 -25.68 -12.18 1.40
CA TRP A 331 -27.05 -11.74 1.11
C TRP A 331 -27.25 -10.30 1.56
N THR A 332 -28.20 -9.58 0.95
CA THR A 332 -28.50 -8.19 1.31
C THR A 332 -30.00 -7.89 1.27
N GLU A 333 -30.41 -6.91 2.07
CA GLU A 333 -31.76 -6.34 2.00
C GLU A 333 -31.87 -5.22 0.95
N ARG A 334 -30.74 -4.72 0.44
CA ARG A 334 -30.71 -3.66 -0.59
C ARG A 334 -31.18 -4.23 -1.93
N GLN A 335 -32.44 -3.96 -2.27
CA GLN A 335 -33.01 -4.37 -3.55
C GLN A 335 -32.72 -3.34 -4.65
N SER A 336 -32.54 -3.82 -5.87
CA SER A 336 -32.48 -3.02 -7.10
C SER A 336 -33.02 -3.84 -8.26
N LEU A 337 -33.65 -3.18 -9.23
CA LEU A 337 -34.05 -3.79 -10.49
C LEU A 337 -32.92 -3.75 -11.53
N GLU A 338 -31.89 -2.94 -11.30
CA GLU A 338 -30.78 -2.77 -12.23
C GLU A 338 -29.70 -3.83 -11.97
N PRO A 339 -29.50 -4.79 -12.90
CA PRO A 339 -28.36 -5.70 -12.82
C PRO A 339 -27.05 -4.96 -13.16
N PRO A 340 -25.89 -5.50 -12.74
CA PRO A 340 -24.61 -5.01 -13.21
C PRO A 340 -24.50 -5.14 -14.74
N LYS A 341 -23.84 -4.18 -15.38
CA LYS A 341 -23.69 -4.13 -16.84
C LYS A 341 -22.40 -4.79 -17.28
N LEU A 342 -22.47 -5.57 -18.35
CA LEU A 342 -21.31 -6.08 -19.08
C LEU A 342 -21.30 -5.41 -20.46
N VAL A 343 -20.43 -4.42 -20.63
CA VAL A 343 -20.45 -3.49 -21.76
C VAL A 343 -19.35 -3.86 -22.74
N THR A 344 -19.72 -4.23 -23.96
CA THR A 344 -18.78 -4.45 -25.05
C THR A 344 -18.49 -3.14 -25.79
N VAL A 345 -17.22 -2.80 -25.92
CA VAL A 345 -16.73 -1.62 -26.64
C VAL A 345 -15.74 -2.04 -27.72
N LYS A 346 -15.58 -1.21 -28.76
CA LYS A 346 -14.72 -1.53 -29.90
C LYS A 346 -13.24 -1.66 -29.51
N ASP A 347 -12.72 -0.72 -28.74
CA ASP A 347 -11.30 -0.58 -28.40
C ASP A 347 -11.13 0.23 -27.09
N GLU A 348 -9.88 0.41 -26.64
CA GLU A 348 -9.55 1.14 -25.41
C GLU A 348 -9.93 2.63 -25.48
N THR A 349 -9.97 3.23 -26.67
CA THR A 349 -10.43 4.61 -26.86
C THR A 349 -11.94 4.70 -26.63
N GLU A 350 -12.72 3.80 -27.22
CA GLU A 350 -14.17 3.76 -26.97
C GLU A 350 -14.53 3.39 -25.53
N GLN A 351 -13.68 2.61 -24.84
CA GLN A 351 -13.80 2.40 -23.39
C GLN A 351 -13.73 3.72 -22.61
N ALA A 352 -12.71 4.54 -22.89
CA ALA A 352 -12.55 5.84 -22.24
C ALA A 352 -13.74 6.77 -22.54
N ASN A 353 -14.19 6.80 -23.80
CA ASN A 353 -15.36 7.59 -24.22
C ASN A 353 -16.64 7.17 -23.49
N PHE A 354 -16.92 5.86 -23.43
CA PHE A 354 -18.08 5.31 -22.75
C PHE A 354 -18.08 5.69 -21.25
N ILE A 355 -16.94 5.53 -20.58
CA ILE A 355 -16.83 5.83 -19.15
C ILE A 355 -17.01 7.33 -18.90
N ALA A 356 -16.38 8.19 -19.70
CA ALA A 356 -16.55 9.63 -19.56
C ALA A 356 -18.00 10.08 -19.82
N ASP A 357 -18.69 9.50 -20.82
CA ASP A 357 -20.11 9.74 -21.09
C ASP A 357 -20.97 9.30 -19.88
N GLN A 358 -20.73 8.11 -19.32
CA GLN A 358 -21.52 7.60 -18.20
C GLN A 358 -21.23 8.32 -16.87
N VAL A 359 -19.99 8.75 -16.62
CA VAL A 359 -19.64 9.55 -15.44
C VAL A 359 -20.40 10.88 -15.43
N LEU A 360 -20.47 11.55 -16.59
CA LEU A 360 -21.25 12.78 -16.75
C LEU A 360 -22.75 12.51 -16.63
N ALA A 361 -23.27 11.45 -17.25
CA ALA A 361 -24.69 11.10 -17.13
C ALA A 361 -25.10 10.79 -15.67
N ASN A 362 -24.24 10.10 -14.92
CA ASN A 362 -24.42 9.83 -13.50
C ASN A 362 -24.41 11.13 -12.67
N ARG A 363 -23.52 12.07 -13.02
CA ARG A 363 -23.44 13.40 -12.39
C ARG A 363 -24.72 14.20 -12.60
N GLU A 364 -25.24 14.25 -13.82
CA GLU A 364 -26.54 14.89 -14.11
C GLU A 364 -27.72 14.22 -13.39
N SER A 365 -27.58 12.91 -13.10
CA SER A 365 -28.54 12.15 -12.29
C SER A 365 -28.33 12.31 -10.78
N GLY A 366 -27.40 13.18 -10.34
CA GLY A 366 -27.15 13.51 -8.94
C GLY A 366 -26.10 12.65 -8.22
N ILE A 367 -25.34 11.81 -8.91
CA ILE A 367 -24.20 11.08 -8.31
C ILE A 367 -22.93 11.93 -8.48
N THR A 368 -22.46 12.54 -7.38
CA THR A 368 -21.27 13.39 -7.41
C THR A 368 -20.03 12.63 -7.90
N LEU A 369 -19.04 13.34 -8.47
CA LEU A 369 -17.83 12.71 -9.00
C LEU A 369 -17.10 11.85 -7.96
N LYS A 370 -17.02 12.29 -6.70
CA LYS A 370 -16.40 11.53 -5.59
C LYS A 370 -17.12 10.24 -5.23
N GLN A 371 -18.40 10.11 -5.58
CA GLN A 371 -19.19 8.88 -5.39
C GLN A 371 -19.06 7.90 -6.55
N GLN A 372 -18.20 8.21 -7.53
CA GLN A 372 -17.92 7.38 -8.70
C GLN A 372 -16.44 6.99 -8.70
N ALA A 373 -16.15 5.77 -9.14
CA ALA A 373 -14.77 5.31 -9.29
C ALA A 373 -14.57 4.45 -10.54
N VAL A 374 -13.36 4.52 -11.09
CA VAL A 374 -12.90 3.65 -12.18
C VAL A 374 -11.74 2.81 -11.66
N LEU A 375 -11.92 1.50 -11.73
CA LEU A 375 -10.98 0.50 -11.23
C LEU A 375 -10.25 -0.20 -12.37
N PHE A 376 -8.97 -0.47 -12.16
CA PHE A 376 -8.12 -1.16 -13.14
C PHE A 376 -7.11 -2.09 -12.48
N ARG A 377 -6.70 -3.12 -13.23
CA ARG A 377 -5.71 -4.09 -12.75
C ARG A 377 -4.30 -3.51 -12.63
N THR A 378 -3.91 -2.66 -13.57
CA THR A 378 -2.56 -2.07 -13.71
C THR A 378 -2.68 -0.58 -13.95
N SER A 379 -1.80 0.22 -13.31
CA SER A 379 -1.84 1.69 -13.38
C SER A 379 -1.64 2.27 -14.79
N SER A 380 -1.04 1.51 -15.71
CA SER A 380 -0.92 1.89 -17.12
C SER A 380 -2.24 1.85 -17.88
N HIS A 381 -3.22 1.05 -17.44
CA HIS A 381 -4.51 0.91 -18.13
C HIS A 381 -5.37 2.18 -18.06
N SER A 382 -5.11 3.08 -17.11
CA SER A 382 -5.86 4.33 -16.97
C SER A 382 -5.40 5.43 -17.92
N GLY A 383 -4.25 5.31 -18.58
CA GLY A 383 -3.67 6.37 -19.41
C GLY A 383 -4.63 6.96 -20.46
N PRO A 384 -5.26 6.14 -21.32
CA PRO A 384 -6.23 6.65 -22.30
C PRO A 384 -7.44 7.36 -21.66
N LEU A 385 -7.88 6.89 -20.49
CA LEU A 385 -8.97 7.52 -19.75
C LEU A 385 -8.55 8.85 -19.14
N GLU A 386 -7.35 8.96 -18.58
CA GLU A 386 -6.81 10.20 -18.01
C GLU A 386 -6.80 11.32 -19.07
N VAL A 387 -6.32 11.01 -20.28
CA VAL A 387 -6.33 11.94 -21.42
C VAL A 387 -7.76 12.40 -21.75
N GLU A 388 -8.70 11.47 -21.78
CA GLU A 388 -10.09 11.76 -22.12
C GLU A 388 -10.82 12.58 -21.04
N LEU A 389 -10.57 12.29 -19.75
CA LEU A 389 -11.10 13.06 -18.63
C LEU A 389 -10.57 14.50 -18.65
N THR A 390 -9.26 14.69 -18.87
CA THR A 390 -8.65 16.01 -19.02
C THR A 390 -9.23 16.75 -20.22
N ARG A 391 -9.38 16.08 -21.37
CA ARG A 391 -9.98 16.67 -22.59
C ARG A 391 -11.40 17.18 -22.35
N ARG A 392 -12.16 16.53 -21.46
CA ARG A 392 -13.54 16.89 -21.11
C ARG A 392 -13.66 17.73 -19.85
N ASN A 393 -12.54 18.17 -19.28
CA ASN A 393 -12.51 18.94 -18.04
C ASN A 393 -13.23 18.24 -16.87
N ILE A 394 -13.08 16.91 -16.77
CA ILE A 394 -13.59 16.13 -15.63
C ILE A 394 -12.44 16.01 -14.62
N PRO A 395 -12.52 16.64 -13.43
CA PRO A 395 -11.47 16.54 -12.42
C PRO A 395 -11.37 15.10 -11.90
N PHE A 396 -10.16 14.59 -11.73
CA PHE A 396 -9.93 13.25 -11.19
C PHE A 396 -8.70 13.18 -10.27
N VAL A 397 -8.67 12.16 -9.41
CA VAL A 397 -7.51 11.81 -8.57
C VAL A 397 -7.18 10.35 -8.80
N LYS A 398 -5.90 10.07 -9.06
CA LYS A 398 -5.38 8.72 -9.28
C LYS A 398 -4.69 8.18 -8.02
N PHE A 399 -5.21 7.08 -7.49
CA PHE A 399 -4.62 6.33 -6.39
C PHE A 399 -3.78 5.16 -6.94
N GLY A 400 -2.54 5.03 -6.45
CA GLY A 400 -1.60 3.99 -6.88
C GLY A 400 -0.69 4.37 -8.07
N GLY A 401 -0.38 5.66 -8.25
CA GLY A 401 0.63 6.20 -9.20
C GLY A 401 2.04 6.34 -8.61
N LEU A 402 2.99 6.89 -9.39
CA LEU A 402 4.35 7.23 -8.92
C LEU A 402 4.23 8.13 -7.68
N LYS A 403 4.89 7.73 -6.58
CA LYS A 403 4.65 8.31 -5.26
C LYS A 403 5.40 9.62 -5.13
N PHE A 404 4.78 10.64 -4.53
CA PHE A 404 5.44 11.86 -4.07
C PHE A 404 6.76 11.60 -3.31
N LEU A 405 6.82 10.53 -2.51
CA LEU A 405 8.05 10.12 -1.80
C LEU A 405 9.14 9.53 -2.70
N ASP A 406 8.80 9.07 -3.90
CA ASP A 406 9.77 8.56 -4.86
C ASP A 406 10.46 9.71 -5.63
N SER A 407 9.95 10.94 -5.50
CA SER A 407 10.56 12.11 -6.14
C SER A 407 11.97 12.39 -5.58
N ALA A 408 12.88 12.78 -6.47
CA ALA A 408 14.29 12.92 -6.13
C ALA A 408 14.53 13.92 -4.98
N HIS A 409 13.85 15.07 -5.01
CA HIS A 409 13.99 16.13 -4.01
C HIS A 409 13.44 15.72 -2.64
N VAL A 410 12.32 14.99 -2.59
CA VAL A 410 11.79 14.46 -1.33
C VAL A 410 12.76 13.42 -0.75
N LYS A 411 13.31 12.53 -1.58
CA LYS A 411 14.32 11.56 -1.11
C LYS A 411 15.60 12.20 -0.61
N ASP A 412 16.07 13.27 -1.26
CA ASP A 412 17.24 14.03 -0.79
C ASP A 412 16.99 14.62 0.59
N MET A 413 15.82 15.26 0.77
CA MET A 413 15.41 15.85 2.04
C MET A 413 15.27 14.80 3.15
N LEU A 414 14.69 13.63 2.85
CA LEU A 414 14.62 12.51 3.79
C LEU A 414 16.00 11.91 4.09
N ALA A 415 16.91 11.88 3.12
CA ALA A 415 18.29 11.44 3.35
C ALA A 415 19.01 12.34 4.36
N VAL A 416 18.80 13.66 4.34
CA VAL A 416 19.38 14.59 5.34
C VAL A 416 18.94 14.20 6.75
N LEU A 417 17.63 14.04 6.94
CA LEU A 417 17.05 13.70 8.24
C LEU A 417 17.47 12.31 8.71
N ARG A 418 17.52 11.32 7.81
CA ARG A 418 17.98 9.96 8.13
C ARG A 418 19.44 9.93 8.51
N PHE A 419 20.31 10.62 7.77
CA PHE A 419 21.73 10.63 8.07
C PHE A 419 22.04 11.37 9.38
N ALA A 420 21.31 12.44 9.69
CA ALA A 420 21.39 13.09 11.01
C ALA A 420 20.91 12.17 12.15
N GLN A 421 19.88 11.36 11.91
CA GLN A 421 19.37 10.38 12.88
C GLN A 421 20.31 9.18 13.05
N ASN A 422 20.87 8.67 11.96
CA ASN A 422 21.82 7.56 11.94
C ASN A 422 22.99 7.89 11.00
N PRO A 423 24.09 8.43 11.54
CA PRO A 423 25.29 8.76 10.76
C PRO A 423 26.00 7.55 10.15
N ARG A 424 25.59 6.32 10.48
CA ARG A 424 26.09 5.08 9.89
C ARG A 424 25.31 4.64 8.65
N ASP A 425 24.21 5.31 8.31
CA ASP A 425 23.43 5.04 7.10
C ASP A 425 24.21 5.44 5.85
N ARG A 426 24.90 4.46 5.23
CA ARG A 426 25.80 4.71 4.10
C ARG A 426 25.03 5.15 2.86
N VAL A 427 23.81 4.65 2.63
CA VAL A 427 23.00 5.01 1.46
C VAL A 427 22.59 6.47 1.54
N ALA A 428 22.08 6.92 2.70
CA ALA A 428 21.75 8.32 2.92
C ALA A 428 23.00 9.21 2.81
N GLY A 429 24.08 8.86 3.50
CA GLY A 429 25.33 9.63 3.46
C GLY A 429 25.94 9.73 2.05
N PHE A 430 25.93 8.65 1.28
CA PHE A 430 26.46 8.61 -0.09
C PHE A 430 25.65 9.47 -1.05
N ARG A 431 24.32 9.51 -0.86
CA ARG A 431 23.41 10.39 -1.59
C ARG A 431 23.71 11.87 -1.30
N LEU A 432 23.83 12.23 -0.02
CA LEU A 432 24.11 13.61 0.41
C LEU A 432 25.47 14.12 -0.05
N LEU A 433 26.52 13.33 0.15
CA LEU A 433 27.89 13.74 -0.18
C LEU A 433 28.05 14.03 -1.68
N GLN A 434 27.40 13.26 -2.57
CA GLN A 434 27.48 13.49 -4.02
C GLN A 434 26.76 14.75 -4.49
N MET A 435 25.89 15.34 -3.67
CA MET A 435 25.30 16.64 -3.98
C MET A 435 26.29 17.78 -3.75
N LEU A 436 27.33 17.58 -2.94
CA LEU A 436 28.34 18.61 -2.70
C LEU A 436 29.25 18.76 -3.93
N PRO A 437 29.49 19.99 -4.40
CA PRO A 437 30.29 20.21 -5.61
C PRO A 437 31.71 19.66 -5.46
N GLY A 438 32.13 18.87 -6.45
CA GLY A 438 33.47 18.26 -6.48
C GLY A 438 33.59 16.90 -5.78
N ILE A 439 32.55 16.42 -5.10
CA ILE A 439 32.54 15.09 -4.49
C ILE A 439 31.93 14.06 -5.45
N GLY A 440 32.79 13.19 -6.00
CA GLY A 440 32.35 12.03 -6.78
C GLY A 440 32.20 10.75 -5.93
N PRO A 441 31.72 9.64 -6.52
CA PRO A 441 31.50 8.36 -5.84
C PRO A 441 32.69 7.86 -5.00
N LYS A 442 33.92 7.98 -5.52
CA LYS A 442 35.12 7.54 -4.82
C LYS A 442 35.40 8.36 -3.56
N THR A 443 35.29 9.68 -3.66
CA THR A 443 35.51 10.59 -2.53
C THR A 443 34.45 10.39 -1.45
N ALA A 444 33.18 10.27 -1.85
CA ALA A 444 32.08 9.97 -0.93
C ALA A 444 32.28 8.63 -0.20
N GLY A 445 32.67 7.57 -0.92
CA GLY A 445 32.96 6.27 -0.32
C GLY A 445 34.07 6.33 0.74
N ASN A 446 35.19 6.98 0.44
CA ASN A 446 36.31 7.13 1.38
C ASN A 446 35.92 7.91 2.65
N ILE A 447 35.11 8.97 2.50
CA ILE A 447 34.61 9.75 3.64
C ILE A 447 33.75 8.86 4.55
N LEU A 448 32.80 8.12 3.97
CA LEU A 448 31.91 7.24 4.72
C LEU A 448 32.64 6.07 5.38
N GLU A 449 33.68 5.52 4.75
CA GLU A 449 34.54 4.50 5.37
C GLU A 449 35.30 5.04 6.57
N THR A 450 35.83 6.26 6.46
CA THR A 450 36.51 6.93 7.58
C THR A 450 35.53 7.16 8.73
N MET A 451 34.32 7.65 8.44
CA MET A 451 33.27 7.85 9.44
C MET A 451 32.81 6.54 10.10
N ALA A 452 32.66 5.46 9.33
CA ALA A 452 32.16 4.18 9.84
C ALA A 452 33.16 3.48 10.77
N ALA A 453 34.47 3.75 10.61
CA ALA A 453 35.50 3.22 11.49
C ALA A 453 35.53 3.89 12.87
N ASP A 454 34.90 5.06 13.01
CA ASP A 454 34.89 5.83 14.25
C ASP A 454 33.64 5.52 15.11
N PRO A 455 33.79 5.39 16.44
CA PRO A 455 32.64 5.28 17.36
C PRO A 455 31.67 6.48 17.29
N GLU A 456 32.16 7.68 16.96
CA GLU A 456 31.41 8.93 16.83
C GLU A 456 31.50 9.50 15.39
N PRO A 457 30.73 8.96 14.42
CA PRO A 457 30.92 9.24 13.00
C PRO A 457 30.83 10.73 12.61
N LEU A 458 29.99 11.51 13.29
CA LEU A 458 29.85 12.95 12.99
C LEU A 458 31.02 13.79 13.49
N LEU A 459 31.74 13.35 14.54
CA LEU A 459 32.99 13.99 14.93
C LEU A 459 34.08 13.69 13.91
N ALA A 460 34.20 12.41 13.50
CA ALA A 460 35.11 12.04 12.42
C ALA A 460 34.83 12.86 11.14
N LEU A 461 33.57 13.06 10.76
CA LEU A 461 33.20 13.91 9.64
C LEU A 461 33.67 15.36 9.80
N ALA A 462 33.57 15.93 11.00
CA ALA A 462 34.00 17.29 11.29
C ALA A 462 35.53 17.46 11.27
N GLU A 463 36.28 16.38 11.51
CA GLU A 463 37.75 16.37 11.47
C GLU A 463 38.30 16.17 10.04
N ILE A 464 37.49 15.66 9.11
CA ILE A 464 37.90 15.49 7.71
C ILE A 464 38.14 16.88 7.06
N PRO A 465 39.32 17.12 6.47
CA PRO A 465 39.59 18.36 5.75
C PRO A 465 38.58 18.56 4.61
N SER A 466 38.09 19.80 4.45
CA SER A 466 37.14 20.15 3.40
C SER A 466 37.64 19.69 2.01
N PRO A 467 36.87 18.86 1.29
CA PRO A 467 37.27 18.37 -0.01
C PRO A 467 37.54 19.52 -1.02
N PRO A 468 38.43 19.35 -2.00
CA PRO A 468 38.66 20.38 -3.00
C PRO A 468 37.37 20.71 -3.77
N LYS A 469 37.06 22.01 -3.92
CA LYS A 469 35.90 22.59 -4.63
C LYS A 469 34.56 22.63 -3.89
N THR A 470 34.46 22.10 -2.67
CA THR A 470 33.23 22.23 -1.85
C THR A 470 33.11 23.61 -1.21
N GLY A 471 34.22 24.20 -0.75
CA GLY A 471 34.20 25.55 -0.15
C GLY A 471 33.32 25.61 1.10
N GLU A 472 32.45 26.62 1.17
CA GLU A 472 31.50 26.83 2.29
C GLU A 472 30.42 25.74 2.39
N ASP A 473 30.10 25.05 1.29
CA ASP A 473 29.10 23.97 1.26
C ASP A 473 29.45 22.84 2.23
N TRP A 474 30.75 22.52 2.37
CA TRP A 474 31.22 21.50 3.31
C TRP A 474 30.98 21.92 4.76
N THR A 475 31.40 23.13 5.13
CA THR A 475 31.22 23.65 6.48
C THR A 475 29.74 23.74 6.85
N SER A 476 28.91 24.24 5.93
CA SER A 476 27.46 24.31 6.11
C SER A 476 26.83 22.93 6.30
N PHE A 477 27.24 21.93 5.50
CA PHE A 477 26.78 20.55 5.61
C PHE A 477 27.14 19.91 6.97
N VAL A 478 28.39 20.01 7.39
CA VAL A 478 28.85 19.46 8.68
C VAL A 478 28.12 20.15 9.84
N GLN A 479 27.96 21.47 9.79
CA GLN A 479 27.26 22.23 10.82
C GLN A 479 25.78 21.86 10.91
N LEU A 480 25.09 21.72 9.77
CA LEU A 480 23.71 21.26 9.73
C LEU A 480 23.55 19.91 10.42
N LEU A 481 24.35 18.91 10.03
CA LEU A 481 24.25 17.56 10.61
C LEU A 481 24.54 17.55 12.11
N ALA A 482 25.53 18.32 12.56
CA ALA A 482 25.85 18.46 13.98
C ALA A 482 24.68 19.08 14.78
N ASN A 483 24.05 20.13 14.25
CA ASN A 483 22.94 20.82 14.91
C ASN A 483 21.68 19.94 14.95
N LEU A 484 21.38 19.24 13.85
CA LEU A 484 20.28 18.28 13.78
C LEU A 484 20.51 17.09 14.74
N ARG A 485 21.74 16.58 14.86
CA ARG A 485 22.06 15.50 15.80
C ARG A 485 21.86 15.92 17.25
N LYS A 486 22.26 17.15 17.59
CA LYS A 486 22.07 17.73 18.94
C LYS A 486 20.64 18.16 19.22
N THR A 487 19.72 18.03 18.25
CA THR A 487 18.34 18.50 18.34
C THR A 487 18.25 19.97 18.78
N GLU A 488 19.19 20.80 18.32
CA GLU A 488 19.34 22.19 18.76
C GLU A 488 18.08 23.04 18.51
N TYR A 489 17.40 22.78 17.39
CA TYR A 489 16.19 23.49 17.00
C TYR A 489 14.91 22.84 17.54
N GLY A 490 14.96 21.55 17.86
CA GLY A 490 13.79 20.74 18.20
C GLY A 490 12.93 20.38 16.98
N TRP A 491 12.10 19.35 17.13
CA TRP A 491 11.12 18.96 16.11
C TRP A 491 9.85 19.82 16.22
N PRO A 492 9.25 20.31 15.11
CA PRO A 492 9.56 20.06 13.70
C PRO A 492 10.56 21.05 13.06
N SER A 493 11.15 21.99 13.79
CA SER A 493 12.06 23.00 13.20
C SER A 493 13.28 22.40 12.49
N ASP A 494 13.75 21.22 12.90
CA ASP A 494 14.78 20.42 12.22
C ASP A 494 14.52 20.25 10.71
N ILE A 495 13.28 19.93 10.29
CA ILE A 495 12.99 19.73 8.86
C ILE A 495 13.06 21.04 8.07
N GLY A 496 12.65 22.16 8.68
CA GLY A 496 12.76 23.48 8.07
C GLY A 496 14.22 23.87 7.83
N GLN A 497 15.13 23.57 8.78
CA GLN A 497 16.56 23.83 8.63
C GLN A 497 17.18 23.00 7.52
N ALA A 498 16.83 21.72 7.43
CA ALA A 498 17.33 20.87 6.36
C ALA A 498 16.75 21.26 4.98
N ARG A 499 15.50 21.75 4.90
CA ARG A 499 14.97 22.37 3.67
C ARG A 499 15.78 23.60 3.27
N ILE A 500 16.00 24.53 4.20
CA ILE A 500 16.76 25.78 3.94
C ILE A 500 18.16 25.45 3.41
N TRP A 501 18.82 24.44 3.97
CA TRP A 501 20.11 23.98 3.48
C TRP A 501 20.04 23.35 2.08
N TYR A 502 18.97 22.60 1.77
CA TYR A 502 18.82 21.89 0.51
C TYR A 502 18.38 22.80 -0.66
N GLU A 503 17.66 23.90 -0.41
CA GLU A 503 17.13 24.80 -1.44
C GLU A 503 18.17 25.28 -2.48
N PRO A 504 19.39 25.73 -2.11
CA PRO A 504 20.42 26.11 -3.09
C PRO A 504 20.85 24.95 -4.01
N TYR A 505 20.75 23.70 -3.55
CA TYR A 505 21.07 22.52 -4.35
C TYR A 505 19.91 22.14 -5.27
N LEU A 506 18.67 22.32 -4.80
CA LEU A 506 17.46 22.11 -5.61
C LEU A 506 17.50 22.98 -6.87
N ASP A 507 17.81 24.28 -6.72
CA ASP A 507 17.92 25.25 -7.82
C ASP A 507 19.02 24.89 -8.82
N ARG A 508 20.06 24.18 -8.38
CA ARG A 508 21.21 23.79 -9.21
C ARG A 508 20.99 22.47 -9.95
N ILE A 509 20.26 21.53 -9.34
CA ILE A 509 20.11 20.15 -9.83
C ILE A 509 18.85 20.02 -10.71
N HIS A 510 17.82 20.84 -10.50
CA HIS A 510 16.51 20.68 -11.13
C HIS A 510 16.07 21.94 -11.90
N GLU A 511 15.65 21.78 -13.16
CA GLU A 511 15.13 22.86 -13.99
C GLU A 511 13.73 23.35 -13.52
N ASP A 512 13.01 22.51 -12.79
CA ASP A 512 11.66 22.70 -12.25
C ASP A 512 11.64 23.00 -10.73
N ALA A 513 12.66 23.71 -10.24
CA ALA A 513 12.90 23.93 -8.81
C ALA A 513 11.72 24.56 -8.05
N ASP A 514 11.01 25.54 -8.65
CA ASP A 514 9.87 26.20 -8.01
C ASP A 514 8.73 25.23 -7.67
N THR A 515 8.42 24.30 -8.57
CA THR A 515 7.37 23.29 -8.35
C THR A 515 7.80 22.31 -7.25
N ARG A 516 9.06 21.87 -7.26
CA ARG A 516 9.61 20.97 -6.24
C ARG A 516 9.72 21.61 -4.86
N LYS A 517 9.94 22.93 -4.80
CA LYS A 517 9.95 23.67 -3.53
C LYS A 517 8.59 23.60 -2.83
N ALA A 518 7.48 23.62 -3.58
CA ALA A 518 6.14 23.44 -3.03
C ALA A 518 5.97 22.07 -2.37
N ASP A 519 6.50 21.00 -2.99
CA ASP A 519 6.51 19.65 -2.41
C ASP A 519 7.26 19.60 -1.08
N LEU A 520 8.41 20.28 -0.98
CA LEU A 520 9.20 20.33 0.27
C LEU A 520 8.50 21.11 1.38
N LEU A 521 7.80 22.20 1.05
CA LEU A 521 6.97 22.94 2.01
C LEU A 521 5.79 22.09 2.49
N GLN A 522 5.18 21.31 1.59
CA GLN A 522 4.14 20.34 1.96
C GLN A 522 4.71 19.25 2.88
N LEU A 523 5.91 18.75 2.61
CA LEU A 523 6.59 17.77 3.45
C LEU A 523 6.85 18.33 4.86
N GLU A 524 7.29 19.58 4.97
CA GLU A 524 7.47 20.29 6.25
C GLU A 524 6.14 20.43 7.01
N GLN A 525 5.04 20.76 6.30
CA GLN A 525 3.72 20.82 6.91
C GLN A 525 3.26 19.45 7.43
N ILE A 526 3.48 18.37 6.65
CA ILE A 526 3.16 17.00 7.08
C ILE A 526 3.98 16.64 8.32
N ALA A 527 5.28 16.96 8.34
CA ALA A 527 6.20 16.69 9.45
C ALA A 527 5.75 17.34 10.77
N SER A 528 5.11 18.50 10.72
CA SER A 528 4.58 19.18 11.91
C SER A 528 3.52 18.38 12.68
N GLY A 529 2.86 17.42 12.03
CA GLY A 529 1.88 16.53 12.64
C GLY A 529 2.48 15.37 13.43
N TYR A 530 3.81 15.25 13.50
CA TYR A 530 4.52 14.17 14.18
C TYR A 530 5.24 14.69 15.42
N PRO A 531 5.36 13.86 16.48
CA PRO A 531 5.97 14.28 17.74
C PRO A 531 7.51 14.32 17.71
N SER A 532 8.15 13.63 16.75
CA SER A 532 9.60 13.57 16.63
C SER A 532 10.04 13.25 15.19
N ARG A 533 11.29 13.58 14.87
CA ARG A 533 11.96 13.20 13.61
C ARG A 533 11.93 11.70 13.38
N GLU A 534 12.24 10.94 14.42
CA GLU A 534 12.24 9.47 14.41
C GLU A 534 10.87 8.90 14.02
N ARG A 535 9.81 9.41 14.66
CA ARG A 535 8.44 9.00 14.34
C ARG A 535 8.05 9.42 12.93
N PHE A 536 8.41 10.63 12.51
CA PHE A 536 8.18 11.08 11.14
C PHE A 536 8.85 10.18 10.11
N LEU A 537 10.15 9.91 10.25
CA LEU A 537 10.91 9.06 9.31
C LEU A 537 10.38 7.63 9.27
N THR A 538 10.10 7.04 10.43
CA THR A 538 9.54 5.69 10.53
C THR A 538 8.19 5.62 9.86
N GLU A 539 7.26 6.48 10.25
CA GLU A 539 5.88 6.44 9.76
C GLU A 539 5.77 6.78 8.27
N LEU A 540 6.55 7.74 7.78
CA LEU A 540 6.57 8.13 6.38
C LEU A 540 7.11 7.00 5.49
N THR A 541 8.11 6.26 5.98
CA THR A 541 8.63 5.09 5.29
C THR A 541 7.60 3.96 5.30
N LEU A 542 6.96 3.68 6.45
CA LEU A 542 6.01 2.58 6.59
C LEU A 542 4.70 2.75 5.81
N ASP A 543 4.11 3.94 5.85
CA ASP A 543 2.87 4.26 5.15
C ASP A 543 2.99 5.67 4.55
N PRO A 544 3.61 5.80 3.35
CA PRO A 544 3.66 7.05 2.63
C PRO A 544 2.26 7.65 2.57
N PRO A 545 2.05 8.93 2.97
CA PRO A 545 0.80 9.58 2.66
C PRO A 545 0.58 9.49 1.15
N ASP A 546 -0.67 9.30 0.73
CA ASP A 546 -1.12 9.53 -0.65
C ASP A 546 -1.03 11.05 -0.95
N ALA A 547 0.13 11.65 -0.71
CA ALA A 547 0.45 12.99 -1.14
C ALA A 547 0.59 12.89 -2.66
N THR A 548 -0.40 13.47 -3.31
CA THR A 548 -0.49 13.61 -4.76
C THR A 548 0.64 14.50 -5.25
N SER A 549 1.52 13.98 -6.10
CA SER A 549 2.23 14.83 -7.07
C SER A 549 2.25 14.10 -8.40
N ASP A 550 1.21 14.40 -9.18
CA ASP A 550 1.27 14.70 -10.62
C ASP A 550 -0.19 14.89 -11.10
N GLN A 551 -0.67 16.13 -10.90
CA GLN A 551 -1.93 16.72 -11.37
C GLN A 551 -3.26 16.14 -10.84
N ALA A 552 -3.64 16.61 -9.64
CA ALA A 552 -4.98 17.13 -9.42
C ALA A 552 -4.82 18.50 -8.75
N GLY A 553 -5.00 19.59 -9.50
CA GLY A 553 -5.03 20.93 -8.91
C GLY A 553 -6.08 21.01 -7.79
N VAL A 554 -5.93 21.97 -6.88
CA VAL A 554 -6.98 22.32 -5.91
C VAL A 554 -8.30 22.46 -6.69
N PRO A 555 -9.38 21.74 -6.33
CA PRO A 555 -10.63 21.82 -7.08
C PRO A 555 -11.04 23.28 -7.26
N LEU A 556 -11.32 23.68 -8.50
CA LEU A 556 -11.95 24.96 -8.78
C LEU A 556 -13.30 24.97 -8.04
N LEU A 557 -13.53 26.07 -7.32
CA LEU A 557 -14.56 26.44 -6.33
C LEU A 557 -15.99 25.83 -6.39
N ASP A 558 -16.38 25.05 -7.42
CA ASP A 558 -17.76 24.58 -7.65
C ASP A 558 -17.98 23.04 -7.50
N GLU A 559 -16.97 22.15 -7.62
CA GLU A 559 -17.19 20.69 -7.49
C GLU A 559 -15.95 19.86 -7.10
N ASP A 560 -16.20 18.62 -6.66
CA ASP A 560 -15.22 17.58 -6.26
C ASP A 560 -14.50 16.89 -7.47
N TYR A 561 -14.08 15.62 -7.36
CA TYR A 561 -13.28 14.89 -8.35
C TYR A 561 -13.69 13.40 -8.49
N LEU A 562 -13.42 12.79 -9.65
CA LEU A 562 -13.58 11.35 -9.94
C LEU A 562 -12.40 10.55 -9.38
N ILE A 563 -12.63 9.31 -8.95
CA ILE A 563 -11.57 8.45 -8.41
C ILE A 563 -11.10 7.43 -9.46
N LEU A 564 -9.80 7.43 -9.74
CA LEU A 564 -9.11 6.39 -10.52
C LEU A 564 -8.26 5.55 -9.57
N SER A 565 -8.38 4.23 -9.57
CA SER A 565 -7.63 3.39 -8.61
C SER A 565 -7.30 2.01 -9.14
N THR A 566 -6.15 1.46 -8.72
CA THR A 566 -5.91 0.03 -8.91
C THR A 566 -6.85 -0.80 -8.03
N ILE A 567 -7.20 -2.02 -8.44
CA ILE A 567 -8.06 -2.92 -7.63
C ILE A 567 -7.48 -3.11 -6.22
N HIS A 568 -6.15 -3.25 -6.10
CA HIS A 568 -5.46 -3.41 -4.81
C HIS A 568 -5.67 -2.19 -3.90
N SER A 569 -5.42 -0.99 -4.43
CA SER A 569 -5.60 0.28 -3.70
C SER A 569 -7.06 0.57 -3.36
N ALA A 570 -8.02 0.02 -4.12
CA ALA A 570 -9.45 0.15 -3.86
C ALA A 570 -9.97 -0.77 -2.75
N LYS A 571 -9.17 -1.73 -2.25
CA LYS A 571 -9.57 -2.59 -1.14
C LYS A 571 -9.93 -1.75 0.09
N GLY A 572 -11.01 -2.13 0.78
CA GLY A 572 -11.57 -1.36 1.90
C GLY A 572 -12.44 -0.17 1.50
N GLN A 573 -12.32 0.36 0.29
CA GLN A 573 -13.12 1.50 -0.19
C GLN A 573 -14.46 1.05 -0.81
N GLU A 574 -15.35 2.01 -1.09
CA GLU A 574 -16.67 1.78 -1.68
C GLU A 574 -17.25 3.04 -2.34
N TRP A 575 -17.97 2.88 -3.45
CA TRP A 575 -18.55 3.96 -4.24
C TRP A 575 -19.98 3.63 -4.70
N ARG A 576 -20.78 4.65 -5.04
CA ARG A 576 -22.14 4.42 -5.56
C ARG A 576 -22.10 3.81 -6.95
N ALA A 577 -21.27 4.34 -7.83
CA ALA A 577 -21.05 3.82 -9.17
C ALA A 577 -19.58 3.40 -9.36
N VAL A 578 -19.37 2.20 -9.88
CA VAL A 578 -18.03 1.67 -10.19
C VAL A 578 -17.96 1.20 -11.63
N PHE A 579 -16.90 1.63 -12.32
CA PHE A 579 -16.53 1.15 -13.64
C PHE A 579 -15.26 0.31 -13.54
N MET A 580 -15.19 -0.78 -14.28
CA MET A 580 -13.99 -1.61 -14.36
C MET A 580 -13.46 -1.63 -15.79
N LEU A 581 -12.20 -1.20 -15.96
CA LEU A 581 -11.50 -1.23 -17.24
C LEU A 581 -11.05 -2.64 -17.60
N ASN A 582 -11.01 -2.94 -18.89
CA ASN A 582 -10.32 -4.09 -19.47
C ASN A 582 -10.73 -5.43 -18.81
N VAL A 583 -12.03 -5.71 -18.72
CA VAL A 583 -12.59 -6.97 -18.16
C VAL A 583 -12.48 -8.12 -19.18
N VAL A 584 -11.26 -8.31 -19.68
CA VAL A 584 -10.90 -9.23 -20.77
C VAL A 584 -9.74 -10.13 -20.33
N ASP A 585 -9.64 -11.30 -20.94
CA ASP A 585 -8.53 -12.22 -20.72
C ASP A 585 -7.20 -11.57 -21.14
N GLY A 586 -6.15 -11.74 -20.34
CA GLY A 586 -4.86 -11.04 -20.47
C GLY A 586 -4.75 -9.76 -19.64
N CYS A 587 -5.89 -9.14 -19.30
CA CYS A 587 -5.96 -8.04 -18.33
C CYS A 587 -6.52 -8.49 -16.98
N ILE A 588 -7.61 -9.28 -16.98
CA ILE A 588 -8.10 -9.97 -15.79
C ILE A 588 -8.64 -11.37 -16.19
N PRO A 589 -7.91 -12.46 -15.88
CA PRO A 589 -6.61 -12.47 -15.24
C PRO A 589 -5.54 -11.78 -16.09
N SER A 590 -4.57 -11.15 -15.42
CA SER A 590 -3.33 -10.71 -16.06
C SER A 590 -2.56 -11.94 -16.57
N ASP A 591 -1.96 -11.89 -17.76
CA ASP A 591 -1.14 -12.98 -18.29
C ASP A 591 -0.03 -13.42 -17.31
N LEU A 592 0.54 -12.47 -16.57
CA LEU A 592 1.55 -12.72 -15.54
C LEU A 592 1.01 -13.49 -14.32
N GLY A 593 -0.30 -13.45 -14.08
CA GLY A 593 -1.00 -14.13 -12.98
C GLY A 593 -1.69 -15.43 -13.40
N THR A 594 -1.29 -16.05 -14.51
CA THR A 594 -1.87 -17.31 -15.00
C THR A 594 -0.93 -18.52 -14.91
N GLY A 595 0.24 -18.37 -14.29
CA GLY A 595 1.27 -19.43 -14.24
C GLY A 595 0.88 -20.63 -13.41
N THR A 596 0.10 -20.43 -12.34
CA THR A 596 -0.37 -21.50 -11.45
C THR A 596 -1.87 -21.40 -11.16
N SER A 597 -2.46 -22.49 -10.65
CA SER A 597 -3.86 -22.46 -10.20
C SER A 597 -4.09 -21.49 -9.04
N GLN A 598 -3.10 -21.30 -8.16
CA GLN A 598 -3.22 -20.39 -7.02
C GLN A 598 -3.24 -18.92 -7.47
N GLU A 599 -2.39 -18.54 -8.42
CA GLU A 599 -2.37 -17.19 -9.02
C GLU A 599 -3.68 -16.90 -9.77
N LEU A 600 -4.22 -17.88 -10.50
CA LEU A 600 -5.53 -17.76 -11.16
C LEU A 600 -6.67 -17.50 -10.15
N GLU A 601 -6.66 -18.20 -9.01
CA GLU A 601 -7.67 -17.98 -7.96
C GLU A 601 -7.49 -16.63 -7.24
N GLU A 602 -6.28 -16.10 -7.15
CA GLU A 602 -6.06 -14.72 -6.70
C GLU A 602 -6.60 -13.68 -7.69
N GLU A 603 -6.35 -13.85 -8.99
CA GLU A 603 -6.90 -12.96 -10.02
C GLU A 603 -8.44 -12.99 -10.07
N ARG A 604 -9.06 -14.14 -9.76
CA ARG A 604 -10.51 -14.23 -9.56
C ARG A 604 -10.98 -13.43 -8.36
N ARG A 605 -10.26 -13.51 -7.23
CA ARG A 605 -10.52 -12.70 -6.04
C ARG A 605 -10.35 -11.22 -6.29
N LEU A 606 -9.41 -10.81 -7.15
CA LEU A 606 -9.31 -9.41 -7.60
C LEU A 606 -10.58 -8.94 -8.30
N LEU A 607 -11.13 -9.73 -9.22
CA LEU A 607 -12.40 -9.40 -9.86
C LEU A 607 -13.54 -9.29 -8.83
N TYR A 608 -13.65 -10.26 -7.92
CA TYR A 608 -14.63 -10.23 -6.84
C TYR A 608 -14.51 -8.97 -5.95
N VAL A 609 -13.28 -8.61 -5.55
CA VAL A 609 -13.01 -7.39 -4.77
C VAL A 609 -13.47 -6.16 -5.53
N ALA A 610 -13.14 -6.05 -6.82
CA ALA A 610 -13.54 -4.92 -7.68
C ALA A 610 -15.07 -4.78 -7.77
N MET A 611 -15.78 -5.89 -8.03
CA MET A 611 -17.24 -5.91 -8.11
C MET A 611 -17.89 -5.48 -6.79
N THR A 612 -17.37 -5.95 -5.66
CA THR A 612 -17.91 -5.64 -4.32
C THR A 612 -17.53 -4.25 -3.79
N ARG A 613 -16.84 -3.41 -4.59
CA ARG A 613 -16.66 -1.98 -4.28
C ARG A 613 -17.89 -1.15 -4.64
N ALA A 614 -18.75 -1.66 -5.54
CA ALA A 614 -19.96 -0.98 -5.98
C ALA A 614 -21.10 -1.10 -4.95
N ARG A 615 -21.75 0.02 -4.62
CA ARG A 615 -22.96 0.04 -3.79
C ARG A 615 -24.22 -0.11 -4.64
N ASP A 616 -24.36 0.71 -5.69
CA ASP A 616 -25.62 0.88 -6.42
C ASP A 616 -25.51 0.42 -7.88
N SER A 617 -24.43 0.81 -8.57
CA SER A 617 -24.23 0.54 -10.00
C SER A 617 -22.82 0.02 -10.29
N LEU A 618 -22.74 -0.98 -11.16
CA LEU A 618 -21.48 -1.60 -11.59
C LEU A 618 -21.50 -1.80 -13.11
N ALA A 619 -20.45 -1.34 -13.79
CA ALA A 619 -20.22 -1.58 -15.21
C ALA A 619 -18.84 -2.22 -15.44
N LEU A 620 -18.84 -3.40 -16.04
CA LEU A 620 -17.65 -4.14 -16.46
C LEU A 620 -17.44 -3.93 -17.96
N VAL A 621 -16.36 -3.23 -18.35
CA VAL A 621 -16.13 -2.86 -19.74
C VAL A 621 -15.19 -3.85 -20.43
N THR A 622 -15.56 -4.28 -21.62
CA THR A 622 -14.90 -5.33 -22.40
C THR A 622 -14.49 -4.81 -23.79
N PRO A 623 -13.26 -4.26 -23.92
CA PRO A 623 -12.74 -3.85 -25.22
C PRO A 623 -12.45 -5.03 -26.12
N GLN A 624 -12.86 -4.95 -27.39
CA GLN A 624 -12.59 -6.02 -28.35
C GLN A 624 -11.20 -5.94 -28.96
N ARG A 625 -10.60 -4.75 -29.08
CA ARG A 625 -9.32 -4.53 -29.75
C ARG A 625 -8.33 -3.78 -28.87
N PHE A 626 -7.09 -4.25 -28.85
CA PHE A 626 -5.95 -3.60 -28.20
C PHE A 626 -4.88 -3.30 -29.24
N PHE A 627 -4.47 -2.04 -29.36
CA PHE A 627 -3.52 -1.61 -30.38
C PHE A 627 -2.09 -1.87 -29.94
N THR A 628 -1.31 -2.54 -30.79
CA THR A 628 0.09 -2.88 -30.51
C THR A 628 1.04 -1.86 -31.13
N HIS A 629 2.01 -1.40 -30.35
CA HIS A 629 3.04 -0.45 -30.78
C HIS A 629 4.38 -1.17 -31.01
N GLY A 630 5.21 -0.66 -31.93
CA GLY A 630 6.53 -1.24 -32.20
C GLY A 630 6.54 -2.54 -33.03
N GLN A 631 5.41 -2.88 -33.66
CA GLN A 631 5.33 -3.98 -34.62
C GLN A 631 6.00 -3.62 -35.96
N ASN A 632 6.49 -4.64 -36.67
CA ASN A 632 6.96 -4.48 -38.05
C ASN A 632 5.84 -3.92 -38.94
N ALA A 633 6.16 -3.28 -40.07
CA ALA A 633 5.18 -2.63 -40.94
C ALA A 633 4.07 -3.56 -41.50
N GLN A 634 4.30 -4.88 -41.49
CA GLN A 634 3.33 -5.92 -41.87
C GLN A 634 2.70 -6.66 -40.68
N GLY A 635 3.06 -6.31 -39.45
CA GLY A 635 2.48 -6.89 -38.25
C GLY A 635 1.03 -6.44 -38.05
N ASP A 636 0.29 -7.21 -37.27
CA ASP A 636 -1.06 -6.83 -36.88
C ASP A 636 -1.04 -5.49 -36.15
N ARG A 637 -2.00 -4.62 -36.49
CA ARG A 637 -2.13 -3.30 -35.85
C ARG A 637 -2.79 -3.40 -34.48
N HIS A 638 -3.56 -4.47 -34.25
CA HIS A 638 -4.28 -4.71 -33.02
C HIS A 638 -4.46 -6.21 -32.79
N VAL A 639 -4.59 -6.59 -31.52
CA VAL A 639 -5.00 -7.93 -31.09
C VAL A 639 -6.44 -7.92 -30.63
N TYR A 640 -7.12 -9.06 -30.77
CA TYR A 640 -8.48 -9.24 -30.25
C TYR A 640 -8.45 -9.84 -28.86
N ALA A 641 -9.22 -9.27 -27.95
CA ALA A 641 -9.34 -9.78 -26.58
C ALA A 641 -10.67 -10.52 -26.40
N ALA A 642 -10.61 -11.67 -25.72
CA ALA A 642 -11.80 -12.38 -25.27
C ALA A 642 -12.27 -11.81 -23.93
N ARG A 643 -13.57 -11.90 -23.64
CA ARG A 643 -14.09 -11.61 -22.29
C ARG A 643 -13.33 -12.46 -21.26
N THR A 644 -13.13 -11.91 -20.06
CA THR A 644 -12.52 -12.63 -18.95
C THR A 644 -13.13 -14.03 -18.77
N ARG A 645 -12.25 -15.03 -18.58
CA ARG A 645 -12.64 -16.41 -18.24
C ARG A 645 -13.36 -16.52 -16.89
N PHE A 646 -13.27 -15.49 -16.05
CA PHE A 646 -13.95 -15.47 -14.75
C PHE A 646 -15.45 -15.17 -14.85
N ILE A 647 -15.94 -14.75 -16.01
CA ILE A 647 -17.37 -14.59 -16.31
C ILE A 647 -17.73 -15.54 -17.47
N PRO A 648 -17.87 -16.84 -17.19
CA PRO A 648 -18.34 -17.80 -18.19
C PRO A 648 -19.79 -17.53 -18.56
N THR A 649 -20.25 -18.16 -19.66
CA THR A 649 -21.62 -18.01 -20.18
C THR A 649 -22.70 -18.29 -19.13
N THR A 650 -22.43 -19.22 -18.19
CA THR A 650 -23.34 -19.56 -17.09
C THR A 650 -23.62 -18.40 -16.12
N LEU A 651 -22.72 -17.41 -16.04
CA LEU A 651 -22.90 -16.24 -15.18
C LEU A 651 -23.57 -15.06 -15.89
N LEU A 652 -23.77 -15.11 -17.21
CA LEU A 652 -24.35 -13.98 -17.97
C LEU A 652 -25.77 -13.63 -17.55
N GLN A 653 -26.51 -14.58 -16.97
CA GLN A 653 -27.84 -14.32 -16.40
C GLN A 653 -27.84 -13.28 -15.28
N PHE A 654 -26.68 -13.01 -14.65
CA PHE A 654 -26.54 -12.00 -13.61
C PHE A 654 -26.17 -10.60 -14.16
N PHE A 655 -25.98 -10.46 -15.48
CA PHE A 655 -25.53 -9.21 -16.10
C PHE A 655 -26.49 -8.75 -17.19
N GLU A 656 -26.71 -7.44 -17.28
CA GLU A 656 -27.23 -6.84 -18.51
C GLU A 656 -26.08 -6.71 -19.52
N THR A 657 -26.15 -7.49 -20.60
CA THR A 657 -25.12 -7.46 -21.65
C THR A 657 -25.47 -6.42 -22.70
N THR A 658 -24.64 -5.39 -22.84
CA THR A 658 -24.87 -4.28 -23.78
C THR A 658 -23.66 -4.05 -24.68
N THR A 659 -23.89 -3.44 -25.85
CA THR A 659 -22.82 -3.02 -26.75
C THR A 659 -22.88 -1.51 -26.92
N TRP A 660 -21.76 -0.84 -26.67
CA TRP A 660 -21.62 0.59 -26.90
C TRP A 660 -21.08 0.83 -28.30
N LEU A 661 -21.96 1.28 -29.19
CA LEU A 661 -21.62 1.73 -30.53
C LEU A 661 -22.02 3.18 -30.65
N LYS A 662 -21.06 4.10 -30.52
CA LYS A 662 -21.26 5.46 -31.02
C LYS A 662 -21.23 5.33 -32.53
N VAL A 663 -22.41 5.24 -33.15
CA VAL A 663 -22.52 5.53 -34.58
C VAL A 663 -22.02 6.96 -34.70
N SER A 664 -20.77 7.11 -35.14
CA SER A 664 -20.41 8.35 -35.81
C SER A 664 -21.50 8.49 -36.85
N ALA A 665 -22.39 9.46 -36.66
CA ALA A 665 -22.97 10.09 -37.81
C ALA A 665 -21.73 10.48 -38.60
N ALA A 666 -21.38 9.65 -39.58
CA ALA A 666 -20.57 10.08 -40.66
C ALA A 666 -21.35 11.31 -41.08
N ALA A 667 -20.87 12.48 -40.66
CA ALA A 667 -21.02 13.65 -41.47
C ALA A 667 -20.65 13.08 -42.82
N SER A 668 -21.66 12.94 -43.69
CA SER A 668 -21.42 12.95 -45.11
C SER A 668 -20.40 14.04 -45.25
N GLU A 669 -19.13 13.69 -45.39
CA GLU A 669 -18.11 14.62 -45.81
C GLU A 669 -18.66 15.02 -47.15
N ARG A 670 -19.44 16.10 -47.17
CA ARG A 670 -19.70 16.85 -48.38
C ARG A 670 -18.29 17.17 -48.80
N SER A 671 -17.82 16.48 -49.83
CA SER A 671 -16.55 16.76 -50.46
C SER A 671 -16.50 18.27 -50.55
N ALA A 672 -15.62 18.92 -49.78
CA ALA A 672 -15.51 20.36 -49.82
C ALA A 672 -15.28 20.69 -51.30
N GLU A 673 -16.13 21.54 -51.89
CA GLU A 673 -15.86 22.05 -53.23
C GLU A 673 -14.41 22.53 -53.23
N GLN A 674 -13.63 22.09 -54.22
CA GLN A 674 -12.22 22.43 -54.36
C GLN A 674 -12.06 23.92 -54.65
N ILE A 675 -12.30 24.77 -53.66
CA ILE A 675 -12.01 26.19 -53.69
C ILE A 675 -10.57 26.34 -53.23
N ARG A 676 -9.66 26.41 -54.20
CA ARG A 676 -8.24 26.68 -53.95
C ARG A 676 -8.06 28.18 -53.67
N ILE A 677 -7.86 28.54 -52.40
CA ILE A 677 -7.36 29.85 -52.01
C ILE A 677 -5.92 29.73 -51.51
N ASP A 678 -5.01 30.57 -52.01
CA ASP A 678 -3.65 30.67 -51.47
C ASP A 678 -3.66 31.61 -50.26
N VAL A 679 -3.96 31.03 -49.10
CA VAL A 679 -3.95 31.72 -47.80
C VAL A 679 -2.55 32.26 -47.48
N GLY A 680 -1.48 31.58 -47.94
CA GLY A 680 -0.10 32.04 -47.75
C GLY A 680 0.21 33.32 -48.51
N ALA A 681 -0.32 33.49 -49.73
CA ALA A 681 -0.22 34.74 -50.47
C ALA A 681 -0.98 35.88 -49.76
N ARG A 682 -2.17 35.62 -49.23
CA ARG A 682 -2.95 36.61 -48.46
C ARG A 682 -2.22 37.06 -47.19
N MET A 683 -1.65 36.12 -46.45
CA MET A 683 -0.87 36.42 -45.25
C MET A 683 0.40 37.22 -45.56
N ARG A 684 1.08 36.93 -46.67
CA ARG A 684 2.24 37.74 -47.13
C ARG A 684 1.83 39.15 -47.58
N ALA A 685 0.65 39.31 -48.17
CA ALA A 685 0.14 40.60 -48.60
C ALA A 685 -0.32 41.50 -47.44
N MET A 686 -0.60 40.95 -46.25
CA MET A 686 -0.94 41.76 -45.08
C MET A 686 0.23 42.57 -44.51
N TRP A 687 1.47 42.23 -44.90
CA TRP A 687 2.70 42.86 -44.39
C TRP A 687 3.50 43.57 -45.49
N LYS A 688 2.89 43.80 -46.66
CA LYS A 688 3.37 44.69 -47.71
C LYS A 688 2.43 45.89 -47.79
#